data_AF-A0A9D0VEA9-F1
#
_entry.id   AF-A0A9D0VEA9-F1
#
_cell.length_a   1.000
_cell.length_b   1.000
_cell.length_c   1.000
_cell.angle_alpha   90.00
_cell.angle_beta   90.00
_cell.angle_gamma   90.00
#
_symmetry.space_group_name_H-M   'P 1'
#
loop_
_entity.id
_entity.type
_entity.pdbx_description
1 polymer ?
#
loop_
_entity_poly.entity_id
_entity_poly.type
_entity_poly.pdbx_seq_one_letter_code
_entity_poly.pdbx_strand_id
1 'polypeptide(L)'
;MLLLLLLLLLLLLSITGCKTDSGPLHPPIGTWASADLVCEADRDCLPEEICAGGLCRLARCDQPPDQISSPPAGIRTILSGEDELAFASSLVTDGALEIFQPPGEGEIGGTHVASVTLGSIPPLDLAGGSFDGGLLEAHAIVAQGDSRITVPGTELAAEPPLQPVAIASGDVDGDGRDEVVAVSAARQLAICHLEASSCDPDQIDGGGIPVDLAAGDIDGDGFDEVILLMHLAGDAYLYVVHPRAGPDDPDHFTRIDTDEVRRITTGDDGSGLVSVIALKDRGCPLPCDDELQLYDLSGAGGFTLRHTSPIQGRSEVEDIDAGDVDLDGIDEVATVGRDGGATLEHVGVDGFTRRSQQDLAPSVAPDRVALADHDGDAVQLRLAEGPEPVVGGILPLVVMLLPPYSQEHSAGVSRIGIGDELAPGEDTLRLELYPDVGAPDGLDPLVAEQISARVLETHTGPIVEVDSRYTLSADPRSFGDSYGGIALAWGCFDAYRYEISDPLGGSGEDGTSIAIVTPTGGGDVLYSTHRYNTLAHTSRTLPPIELDYTIGDPSSYPSTPSRLDGSPIPDTELLFSEPETYEALASGEVSWRDVVGDVPSNLELLETPIAAAAALEVYGLPIDLGGRDGLVGGYRLRIGEHAVFSGTIPELPDDPASSQDEHTQSRYTVSPRVYQQTYSDPQGAGGAYWVMTYTVGK
;
A
#
# COMPACT_ATOMS: atom_id res chain seq x y z
N MET A 1 -20.38 -33.47 1.80
CA MET A 1 -19.38 -33.21 2.84
C MET A 1 -18.21 -32.41 2.28
N LEU A 2 -17.52 -32.87 1.24
CA LEU A 2 -16.44 -32.10 0.59
C LEU A 2 -16.90 -30.73 0.03
N LEU A 3 -18.07 -30.69 -0.62
CA LEU A 3 -18.66 -29.44 -1.13
C LEU A 3 -19.13 -28.49 0.00
N LEU A 4 -19.44 -29.03 1.18
CA LEU A 4 -19.85 -28.24 2.36
C LEU A 4 -18.63 -27.68 3.09
N LEU A 5 -17.49 -28.39 3.01
CA LEU A 5 -16.21 -27.93 3.55
C LEU A 5 -15.61 -26.81 2.68
N LEU A 6 -15.72 -26.93 1.34
CA LEU A 6 -15.26 -25.91 0.40
C LEU A 6 -16.06 -24.59 0.53
N LEU A 7 -17.37 -24.69 0.78
CA LEU A 7 -18.23 -23.52 1.01
C LEU A 7 -17.99 -22.86 2.38
N LEU A 8 -17.51 -23.61 3.37
CA LEU A 8 -17.14 -23.08 4.69
C LEU A 8 -15.76 -22.41 4.65
N LEU A 9 -14.83 -22.95 3.84
CA LEU A 9 -13.49 -22.39 3.64
C LEU A 9 -13.54 -21.06 2.87
N LEU A 10 -14.39 -20.96 1.84
CA LEU A 10 -14.66 -19.71 1.11
C LEU A 10 -15.36 -18.65 1.98
N LEU A 11 -16.03 -19.04 3.07
CA LEU A 11 -16.65 -18.12 4.03
C LEU A 11 -15.70 -17.64 5.13
N LEU A 12 -14.56 -18.32 5.31
CA LEU A 12 -13.55 -17.99 6.33
C LEU A 12 -12.41 -17.13 5.75
N LEU A 13 -12.15 -17.21 4.44
CA LEU A 13 -11.13 -16.41 3.75
C LEU A 13 -11.58 -14.99 3.37
N SER A 14 -12.76 -14.53 3.83
CA SER A 14 -13.28 -13.17 3.53
C SER A 14 -13.24 -12.23 4.74
N ILE A 15 -12.37 -12.46 5.71
CA ILE A 15 -12.33 -11.69 6.96
C ILE A 15 -10.95 -11.07 7.16
N THR A 16 -10.75 -9.86 6.62
CA THR A 16 -9.87 -8.80 7.16
C THR A 16 -10.11 -7.44 6.51
N GLY A 17 -10.92 -7.32 5.44
CA GLY A 17 -11.54 -6.04 5.08
C GLY A 17 -12.70 -5.72 6.03
N CYS A 18 -12.76 -4.51 6.61
CA CYS A 18 -13.91 -3.99 7.35
C CYS A 18 -15.16 -3.92 6.45
N LYS A 19 -15.76 -5.07 6.10
CA LYS A 19 -17.04 -5.12 5.41
C LYS A 19 -18.13 -5.06 6.47
N THR A 20 -18.59 -3.85 6.78
CA THR A 20 -19.84 -3.70 7.52
C THR A 20 -20.93 -4.41 6.71
N ASP A 21 -21.60 -5.41 7.29
CA ASP A 21 -22.75 -6.08 6.68
C ASP A 21 -23.80 -5.02 6.31
N SER A 22 -23.76 -4.56 5.06
CA SER A 22 -24.72 -3.62 4.49
C SER A 22 -26.02 -4.38 4.19
N GLY A 23 -26.70 -4.84 5.25
CA GLY A 23 -28.12 -5.15 5.15
C GLY A 23 -28.85 -3.93 4.57
N PRO A 24 -29.98 -4.10 3.87
CA PRO A 24 -30.77 -2.99 3.35
C PRO A 24 -31.42 -2.24 4.51
N LEU A 25 -30.62 -1.44 5.21
CA LEU A 25 -31.04 -0.49 6.22
C LEU A 25 -31.54 0.72 5.45
N HIS A 26 -32.82 0.71 5.10
CA HIS A 26 -33.51 1.98 4.91
C HIS A 26 -33.54 2.64 6.30
N PRO A 27 -32.80 3.74 6.55
CA PRO A 27 -32.97 4.47 7.79
C PRO A 27 -34.45 4.87 7.92
N PRO A 28 -35.00 4.95 9.13
CA PRO A 28 -36.36 5.44 9.31
C PRO A 28 -36.47 6.81 8.61
N ILE A 29 -37.35 6.87 7.62
CA ILE A 29 -37.51 7.94 6.61
C ILE A 29 -37.44 9.37 7.21
N GLY A 30 -37.80 9.56 8.48
CA GLY A 30 -37.74 10.87 9.14
C GLY A 30 -36.34 11.43 9.45
N THR A 31 -35.31 10.61 9.68
CA THR A 31 -33.98 11.11 10.11
C THR A 31 -33.08 11.53 8.95
N TRP A 32 -33.23 10.86 7.79
CA TRP A 32 -32.40 11.10 6.61
C TRP A 32 -32.57 12.51 5.99
N ALA A 33 -33.79 13.04 6.00
CA ALA A 33 -34.10 14.37 5.45
C ALA A 33 -34.15 15.48 6.50
N SER A 34 -33.98 15.15 7.77
CA SER A 34 -33.96 16.16 8.82
C SER A 34 -32.71 17.03 8.66
N ALA A 35 -32.92 18.34 8.52
CA ALA A 35 -31.89 19.35 8.72
C ALA A 35 -31.52 19.50 10.21
N ASP A 36 -32.26 18.86 11.11
CA ASP A 36 -31.92 18.84 12.53
C ASP A 36 -30.81 17.81 12.78
N LEU A 37 -29.62 18.32 13.07
CA LEU A 37 -28.47 17.53 13.52
C LEU A 37 -28.42 17.44 15.04
N VAL A 38 -29.35 18.02 15.81
CA VAL A 38 -29.27 18.01 17.27
C VAL A 38 -29.53 16.60 17.82
N CYS A 39 -28.71 16.19 18.77
CA CYS A 39 -28.81 14.89 19.43
C CYS A 39 -28.54 14.98 20.94
N GLU A 40 -29.07 14.04 21.71
CA GLU A 40 -28.74 13.84 23.12
C GLU A 40 -27.90 12.56 23.33
N ALA A 41 -28.05 11.57 22.44
CA ALA A 41 -27.29 10.32 22.43
C ALA A 41 -27.14 9.76 21.00
N ASP A 42 -26.21 8.81 20.79
CA ASP A 42 -25.91 8.25 19.45
C ASP A 42 -27.13 7.64 18.75
N ARG A 43 -28.07 7.09 19.52
CA ARG A 43 -29.34 6.56 18.99
C ARG A 43 -30.26 7.60 18.34
N ASP A 44 -30.00 8.89 18.56
CA ASP A 44 -30.74 9.98 17.93
C ASP A 44 -30.18 10.30 16.53
N CYS A 45 -29.03 9.71 16.17
CA CYS A 45 -28.32 9.91 14.92
C CYS A 45 -28.54 8.74 13.94
N LEU A 46 -28.04 8.90 12.71
CA LEU A 46 -28.00 7.80 11.73
C LEU A 46 -27.03 6.69 12.20
N PRO A 47 -27.17 5.45 11.72
CA PRO A 47 -26.29 4.34 12.13
C PRO A 47 -24.79 4.62 11.96
N GLU A 48 -24.43 5.46 10.99
CA GLU A 48 -23.05 5.85 10.66
C GLU A 48 -22.61 7.13 11.40
N GLU A 49 -23.41 7.62 12.34
CA GLU A 49 -23.18 8.86 13.08
C GLU A 49 -23.16 8.64 14.60
N ILE A 50 -22.37 9.45 15.27
CA ILE A 50 -22.31 9.57 16.74
C ILE A 50 -22.80 10.94 17.19
N CYS A 51 -23.31 11.00 18.40
CA CYS A 51 -23.72 12.25 19.03
C CYS A 51 -22.52 12.93 19.71
N ALA A 52 -21.85 13.81 18.97
CA ALA A 52 -20.65 14.49 19.44
C ALA A 52 -20.89 16.00 19.60
N GLY A 53 -20.85 16.47 20.85
CA GLY A 53 -21.08 17.89 21.18
C GLY A 53 -22.53 18.33 20.97
N GLY A 54 -23.50 17.41 21.10
CA GLY A 54 -24.93 17.66 20.88
C GLY A 54 -25.31 17.77 19.42
N LEU A 55 -24.42 17.37 18.50
CA LEU A 55 -24.69 17.27 17.07
C LEU A 55 -24.35 15.87 16.57
N CYS A 56 -25.22 15.32 15.72
CA CYS A 56 -24.93 14.13 14.94
C CYS A 56 -23.81 14.45 13.96
N ARG A 57 -22.72 13.70 14.10
CA ARG A 57 -21.55 13.76 13.24
C ARG A 57 -21.24 12.35 12.78
N LEU A 58 -20.65 12.21 11.60
CA LEU A 58 -20.15 10.91 11.17
C LEU A 58 -19.24 10.33 12.25
N ALA A 59 -19.49 9.07 12.58
CA ALA A 59 -18.63 8.25 13.42
C ALA A 59 -17.33 8.04 12.62
N ARG A 60 -16.31 8.83 12.95
CA ARG A 60 -15.03 8.79 12.24
C ARG A 60 -13.97 8.27 13.19
N CYS A 61 -13.37 7.15 12.82
CA CYS A 61 -12.13 6.64 13.40
C CYS A 61 -12.21 6.26 14.88
N ASP A 62 -13.37 5.77 15.32
CA ASP A 62 -13.55 5.16 16.64
C ASP A 62 -13.05 3.70 16.66
N GLN A 63 -12.04 3.38 15.84
CA GLN A 63 -11.50 2.03 15.71
C GLN A 63 -11.00 1.54 17.08
N PRO A 64 -11.26 0.27 17.44
CA PRO A 64 -10.73 -0.29 18.66
C PRO A 64 -9.19 -0.40 18.57
N PRO A 65 -8.47 -0.33 19.70
CA PRO A 65 -7.00 -0.23 19.74
C PRO A 65 -6.26 -1.45 19.17
N ASP A 66 -6.97 -2.50 18.77
CA ASP A 66 -6.45 -3.69 18.08
C ASP A 66 -6.40 -3.56 16.56
N GLN A 67 -6.85 -2.44 15.96
CA GLN A 67 -6.75 -2.16 14.52
C GLN A 67 -5.74 -1.05 14.19
N ILE A 68 -4.67 -1.00 14.98
CA ILE A 68 -3.53 -0.15 14.71
C ILE A 68 -2.78 -0.73 13.50
N SER A 69 -2.50 0.10 12.48
CA SER A 69 -1.65 -0.32 11.36
C SER A 69 -0.20 -0.51 11.80
N SER A 70 0.60 -1.18 10.96
CA SER A 70 2.05 -1.16 11.12
C SER A 70 2.63 0.17 10.60
N PRO A 71 3.75 0.65 11.15
CA PRO A 71 4.46 1.79 10.59
C PRO A 71 4.86 1.54 9.14
N PRO A 72 4.56 2.47 8.20
CA PRO A 72 4.68 2.19 6.79
C PRO A 72 6.11 1.98 6.29
N ALA A 73 7.07 2.69 6.86
CA ALA A 73 8.49 2.51 6.58
C ALA A 73 9.19 1.71 7.71
N GLY A 74 8.46 0.79 8.36
CA GLY A 74 8.94 0.07 9.54
C GLY A 74 9.28 1.00 10.71
N ILE A 75 9.97 0.46 11.72
CA ILE A 75 10.54 1.28 12.81
C ILE A 75 11.79 2.02 12.33
N ARG A 76 12.50 1.43 11.37
CA ARG A 76 13.65 2.01 10.71
C ARG A 76 13.67 1.56 9.26
N THR A 77 14.08 2.45 8.38
CA THR A 77 14.30 2.17 6.96
C THR A 77 15.54 2.92 6.52
N ILE A 78 16.41 2.27 5.78
CA ILE A 78 17.53 2.92 5.11
C ILE A 78 16.99 3.48 3.79
N LEU A 79 17.18 4.77 3.55
CA LEU A 79 16.77 5.44 2.30
C LEU A 79 17.89 5.45 1.28
N SER A 80 19.12 5.58 1.77
CA SER A 80 20.33 5.53 0.97
C SER A 80 21.53 5.28 1.89
N GLY A 81 22.10 4.07 1.87
CA GLY A 81 23.37 3.73 2.53
C GLY A 81 24.30 2.99 1.59
N GLU A 82 25.57 3.38 1.51
CA GLU A 82 26.52 2.67 0.64
C GLU A 82 27.03 1.45 1.40
N ASP A 83 26.40 0.30 1.20
CA ASP A 83 26.82 -0.90 1.92
C ASP A 83 28.28 -1.25 1.62
N GLU A 84 29.08 -1.39 2.67
CA GLU A 84 30.48 -1.76 2.53
C GLU A 84 30.65 -3.26 2.44
N LEU A 85 31.58 -3.67 1.58
CA LEU A 85 31.88 -5.07 1.37
C LEU A 85 32.88 -5.53 2.41
N ALA A 86 32.46 -6.48 3.25
CA ALA A 86 33.35 -7.20 4.13
C ALA A 86 33.71 -8.57 3.57
N PHE A 87 35.01 -8.83 3.46
CA PHE A 87 35.52 -10.12 3.02
C PHE A 87 36.23 -10.84 4.16
N ALA A 88 36.01 -12.15 4.25
CA ALA A 88 36.79 -12.99 5.14
C ALA A 88 37.25 -14.28 4.46
N SER A 89 38.31 -14.88 5.01
CA SER A 89 38.89 -16.12 4.50
C SER A 89 38.89 -17.21 5.57
N SER A 90 38.29 -18.35 5.24
CA SER A 90 38.34 -19.57 6.05
C SER A 90 39.71 -20.25 6.07
N LEU A 91 40.66 -19.81 5.22
CA LEU A 91 41.98 -20.42 5.08
C LEU A 91 43.06 -19.73 5.93
N VAL A 92 42.83 -18.50 6.36
CA VAL A 92 43.81 -17.70 7.11
C VAL A 92 43.47 -17.74 8.60
N THR A 93 44.30 -18.43 9.39
CA THR A 93 44.06 -18.57 10.83
C THR A 93 44.30 -17.29 11.61
N ASP A 94 45.09 -16.34 11.09
CA ASP A 94 45.23 -15.00 11.69
C ASP A 94 44.16 -14.03 11.11
N GLY A 95 43.05 -14.59 10.62
CA GLY A 95 42.08 -13.96 9.72
C GLY A 95 41.71 -12.53 10.11
N ALA A 96 41.70 -11.67 9.09
CA ALA A 96 41.11 -10.35 9.18
C ALA A 96 39.81 -10.34 8.36
N LEU A 97 38.78 -9.70 8.91
CA LEU A 97 37.67 -9.17 8.14
C LEU A 97 38.19 -7.89 7.49
N GLU A 98 38.29 -7.89 6.16
CA GLU A 98 38.74 -6.71 5.41
C GLU A 98 37.50 -6.02 4.84
N ILE A 99 37.32 -4.75 5.20
CA ILE A 99 36.14 -3.95 4.84
C ILE A 99 36.54 -2.93 3.79
N PHE A 100 35.77 -2.86 2.72
CA PHE A 100 36.00 -1.99 1.57
C PHE A 100 34.75 -1.18 1.26
N GLN A 101 34.93 0.13 1.15
CA GLN A 101 33.90 1.02 0.66
C GLN A 101 33.85 0.88 -0.86
N PRO A 102 32.74 0.45 -1.47
CA PRO A 102 32.62 0.35 -2.91
C PRO A 102 32.97 1.71 -3.53
N PRO A 103 33.84 1.76 -4.53
CA PRO A 103 34.12 3.01 -5.22
C PRO A 103 32.85 3.41 -5.99
N GLY A 104 32.33 4.60 -5.72
CA GLY A 104 31.14 5.13 -6.42
C GLY A 104 31.21 4.89 -7.94
N GLU A 105 30.09 4.41 -8.51
CA GLU A 105 29.91 3.89 -9.88
C GLU A 105 31.16 3.21 -10.51
N GLY A 106 31.29 1.88 -10.32
CA GLY A 106 31.88 1.00 -11.35
C GLY A 106 33.24 0.33 -11.10
N GLU A 107 33.79 0.33 -9.89
CA GLU A 107 34.94 -0.53 -9.53
C GLU A 107 34.61 -1.37 -8.27
N ILE A 108 35.30 -2.48 -7.97
CA ILE A 108 35.25 -3.13 -6.63
C ILE A 108 36.46 -2.65 -5.80
N GLY A 109 37.35 -1.87 -6.43
CA GLY A 109 38.65 -1.41 -5.92
C GLY A 109 38.53 -0.30 -4.89
N GLY A 110 37.56 -0.47 -4.01
CA GLY A 110 37.16 0.43 -2.96
C GLY A 110 38.29 0.92 -2.09
N THR A 111 38.02 2.02 -1.40
CA THR A 111 38.94 2.45 -0.35
C THR A 111 38.86 1.42 0.77
N HIS A 112 40.00 0.82 1.12
CA HIS A 112 40.08 -0.03 2.31
C HIS A 112 39.71 0.83 3.53
N VAL A 113 38.62 0.46 4.20
CA VAL A 113 38.04 1.22 5.32
C VAL A 113 38.65 0.73 6.62
N ALA A 114 38.57 -0.58 6.85
CA ALA A 114 38.94 -1.19 8.11
C ALA A 114 39.42 -2.63 7.94
N SER A 115 40.16 -3.10 8.94
CA SER A 115 40.61 -4.48 9.07
C SER A 115 40.36 -4.93 10.50
N VAL A 116 39.54 -5.95 10.69
CA VAL A 116 39.16 -6.45 12.02
C VAL A 116 39.70 -7.85 12.26
N THR A 117 40.49 -8.04 13.32
CA THR A 117 41.09 -9.34 13.64
C THR A 117 40.05 -10.30 14.21
N LEU A 118 39.83 -11.44 13.55
CA LEU A 118 38.82 -12.46 13.92
C LEU A 118 39.33 -13.50 14.93
N GLY A 119 40.57 -13.35 15.38
CA GLY A 119 41.22 -14.31 16.27
C GLY A 119 41.90 -15.44 15.51
N SER A 120 42.10 -16.59 16.18
CA SER A 120 42.88 -17.71 15.64
C SER A 120 42.05 -18.80 14.93
N ILE A 121 40.73 -18.63 14.92
CA ILE A 121 39.77 -19.61 14.38
C ILE A 121 39.20 -19.02 13.10
N PRO A 122 39.21 -19.75 11.97
CA PRO A 122 38.66 -19.23 10.74
C PRO A 122 37.15 -18.95 10.86
N PRO A 123 36.63 -17.92 10.18
CA PRO A 123 35.20 -17.69 10.08
C PRO A 123 34.54 -18.89 9.39
N LEU A 124 33.39 -19.28 9.91
CA LEU A 124 32.48 -20.22 9.26
C LEU A 124 31.56 -19.46 8.32
N ASP A 125 31.03 -18.33 8.79
CA ASP A 125 30.05 -17.52 8.07
C ASP A 125 29.95 -16.09 8.63
N LEU A 126 29.35 -15.18 7.86
CA LEU A 126 29.19 -13.75 8.14
C LEU A 126 27.74 -13.32 7.88
N ALA A 127 27.26 -12.32 8.60
CA ALA A 127 26.00 -11.65 8.29
C ALA A 127 26.12 -10.15 8.60
N GLY A 128 25.67 -9.30 7.68
CA GLY A 128 25.61 -7.85 7.86
C GLY A 128 24.25 -7.40 8.38
N GLY A 129 24.23 -6.39 9.24
CA GLY A 129 22.98 -5.84 9.74
C GLY A 129 23.14 -4.91 10.93
N SER A 130 22.03 -4.32 11.38
CA SER A 130 21.97 -3.42 12.51
C SER A 130 21.50 -4.06 13.81
N PHE A 131 22.46 -4.65 14.50
CA PHE A 131 22.20 -5.42 15.72
C PHE A 131 21.88 -4.60 16.98
N ASP A 132 22.13 -3.29 16.99
CA ASP A 132 21.84 -2.39 18.12
C ASP A 132 20.79 -1.31 17.80
N GLY A 133 20.21 -1.35 16.60
CA GLY A 133 19.29 -0.33 16.08
C GLY A 133 19.90 1.07 15.99
N GLY A 134 21.23 1.19 16.08
CA GLY A 134 21.99 2.40 15.83
C GLY A 134 22.20 2.63 14.33
N LEU A 135 22.81 3.77 13.99
CA LEU A 135 23.10 4.11 12.59
C LEU A 135 24.13 3.17 11.97
N LEU A 136 25.06 2.67 12.79
CA LEU A 136 26.10 1.76 12.37
C LEU A 136 25.50 0.37 12.20
N GLU A 137 25.72 -0.19 11.03
CA GLU A 137 25.63 -1.63 10.83
C GLU A 137 26.97 -2.28 11.11
N ALA A 138 26.92 -3.58 11.32
CA ALA A 138 28.12 -4.34 11.63
C ALA A 138 28.02 -5.74 11.04
N HIS A 139 29.10 -6.48 11.23
CA HIS A 139 29.23 -7.84 10.74
C HIS A 139 29.18 -8.82 11.91
N ALA A 140 28.11 -9.59 12.01
CA ALA A 140 28.03 -10.75 12.89
C ALA A 140 28.84 -11.90 12.29
N ILE A 141 29.56 -12.62 13.15
CA ILE A 141 30.47 -13.68 12.73
C ILE A 141 30.27 -14.89 13.61
N VAL A 142 30.24 -16.06 12.97
CA VAL A 142 30.43 -17.35 13.61
C VAL A 142 31.73 -17.98 13.14
N ALA A 143 32.51 -18.51 14.08
CA ALA A 143 33.79 -19.16 13.77
C ALA A 143 33.63 -20.69 13.62
N GLN A 144 34.51 -21.33 12.85
CA GLN A 144 34.43 -22.76 12.60
C GLN A 144 34.58 -23.59 13.88
N GLY A 145 33.53 -24.35 14.20
CA GLY A 145 33.48 -25.19 15.40
C GLY A 145 33.23 -24.43 16.70
N ASP A 146 32.88 -23.15 16.61
CA ASP A 146 32.32 -22.35 17.70
C ASP A 146 30.81 -22.23 17.49
N SER A 147 30.06 -22.14 18.59
CA SER A 147 28.63 -21.81 18.57
C SER A 147 28.39 -20.34 18.84
N ARG A 148 29.37 -19.61 19.39
CA ARG A 148 29.23 -18.20 19.74
C ARG A 148 29.19 -17.33 18.47
N ILE A 149 28.18 -16.47 18.41
CA ILE A 149 28.07 -15.38 17.43
C ILE A 149 28.62 -14.13 18.10
N THR A 150 29.47 -13.38 17.39
CA THR A 150 30.06 -12.13 17.89
C THR A 150 30.06 -11.07 16.83
N VAL A 151 29.93 -9.81 17.24
CA VAL A 151 30.15 -8.64 16.40
C VAL A 151 31.51 -8.04 16.77
N PRO A 152 32.56 -8.19 15.93
CA PRO A 152 33.88 -7.69 16.26
C PRO A 152 33.90 -6.18 16.51
N GLY A 153 34.62 -5.75 17.55
CA GLY A 153 34.70 -4.33 17.92
C GLY A 153 33.61 -3.85 18.88
N THR A 154 32.59 -4.67 19.16
CA THR A 154 31.51 -4.35 20.10
C THR A 154 31.47 -5.34 21.27
N GLU A 155 30.52 -5.16 22.19
CA GLU A 155 30.21 -6.14 23.25
C GLU A 155 29.10 -7.13 22.85
N LEU A 156 28.51 -6.96 21.66
CA LEU A 156 27.37 -7.75 21.19
C LEU A 156 27.79 -9.20 20.87
N ALA A 157 27.09 -10.14 21.48
CA ALA A 157 27.31 -11.55 21.28
C ALA A 157 26.12 -12.38 21.77
N ALA A 158 25.91 -13.52 21.15
CA ALA A 158 24.97 -14.54 21.61
C ALA A 158 25.57 -15.94 21.44
N GLU A 159 25.03 -16.91 22.16
CA GLU A 159 25.46 -18.32 22.08
C GLU A 159 24.23 -19.19 21.79
N PRO A 160 23.88 -19.41 20.51
CA PRO A 160 22.79 -20.27 20.12
C PRO A 160 22.97 -21.69 20.69
N PRO A 161 21.88 -22.35 21.12
CA PRO A 161 21.92 -23.71 21.67
C PRO A 161 22.04 -24.80 20.58
N LEU A 162 22.78 -24.49 19.52
CA LEU A 162 23.04 -25.36 18.35
C LEU A 162 24.48 -25.12 17.86
N GLN A 163 24.95 -25.97 16.94
CA GLN A 163 26.18 -25.72 16.21
C GLN A 163 25.81 -25.10 14.86
N PRO A 164 26.07 -23.80 14.63
CA PRO A 164 25.70 -23.16 13.37
C PRO A 164 26.44 -23.79 12.19
N VAL A 165 25.77 -23.81 11.04
CA VAL A 165 26.36 -24.10 9.73
C VAL A 165 26.28 -22.89 8.80
N ALA A 166 25.31 -22.00 9.04
CA ALA A 166 25.14 -20.72 8.39
C ALA A 166 24.42 -19.74 9.35
N ILE A 167 24.58 -18.45 9.12
CA ILE A 167 23.89 -17.34 9.78
C ILE A 167 23.36 -16.34 8.73
N ALA A 168 22.29 -15.63 9.06
CA ALA A 168 21.85 -14.42 8.35
C ALA A 168 21.29 -13.42 9.37
N SER A 169 21.00 -12.20 8.94
CA SER A 169 20.37 -11.19 9.78
C SER A 169 19.19 -10.51 9.11
N GLY A 170 18.26 -10.06 9.94
CA GLY A 170 17.06 -9.33 9.55
C GLY A 170 16.20 -9.00 10.77
N ASP A 171 15.30 -8.04 10.63
CA ASP A 171 14.33 -7.59 11.64
C ASP A 171 13.13 -8.53 11.70
N VAL A 172 13.37 -9.75 12.21
CA VAL A 172 12.38 -10.83 12.17
C VAL A 172 11.27 -10.68 13.22
N ASP A 173 11.46 -9.80 14.20
CA ASP A 173 10.44 -9.46 15.19
C ASP A 173 9.84 -8.06 15.04
N GLY A 174 10.40 -7.24 14.13
CA GLY A 174 9.96 -5.90 13.74
C GLY A 174 10.09 -4.86 14.85
N ASP A 175 11.15 -4.98 15.65
CA ASP A 175 11.53 -3.99 16.65
C ASP A 175 12.50 -2.92 16.11
N GLY A 176 12.89 -3.02 14.84
CA GLY A 176 13.83 -2.13 14.15
C GLY A 176 15.30 -2.47 14.39
N ARG A 177 15.59 -3.66 14.92
CA ARG A 177 16.94 -4.20 15.14
C ARG A 177 17.01 -5.55 14.46
N ASP A 178 18.16 -5.84 13.88
CA ASP A 178 18.34 -7.14 13.25
C ASP A 178 18.67 -8.20 14.30
N GLU A 179 17.94 -9.29 14.25
CA GLU A 179 18.34 -10.53 14.89
C GLU A 179 19.36 -11.26 14.03
N VAL A 180 20.22 -12.05 14.67
CA VAL A 180 20.99 -13.07 13.93
C VAL A 180 20.25 -14.39 13.96
N VAL A 181 19.88 -14.89 12.80
CA VAL A 181 19.28 -16.22 12.66
C VAL A 181 20.38 -17.21 12.36
N ALA A 182 20.45 -18.29 13.14
CA ALA A 182 21.44 -19.35 12.98
C ALA A 182 20.76 -20.69 12.71
N VAL A 183 21.28 -21.45 11.74
CA VAL A 183 20.78 -22.79 11.44
C VAL A 183 21.84 -23.85 11.67
N SER A 184 21.42 -25.07 12.01
CA SER A 184 22.29 -26.24 12.11
C SER A 184 21.89 -27.36 11.16
N ALA A 185 22.88 -28.18 10.76
CA ALA A 185 22.63 -29.42 10.03
C ALA A 185 21.75 -30.44 10.79
N ALA A 186 21.51 -30.22 12.09
CA ALA A 186 20.61 -31.02 12.92
C ALA A 186 19.12 -30.61 12.77
N ARG A 187 18.79 -29.69 11.85
CA ARG A 187 17.44 -29.11 11.64
C ARG A 187 16.95 -28.31 12.85
N GLN A 188 17.86 -27.55 13.43
CA GLN A 188 17.54 -26.59 14.48
C GLN A 188 17.81 -25.20 13.94
N LEU A 189 16.95 -24.27 14.30
CA LEU A 189 17.05 -22.84 14.05
C LEU A 189 17.18 -22.14 15.41
N ALA A 190 17.83 -20.99 15.46
CA ALA A 190 17.85 -20.12 16.61
C ALA A 190 17.81 -18.66 16.15
N ILE A 191 16.89 -17.88 16.71
CA ILE A 191 16.81 -16.44 16.49
C ILE A 191 17.51 -15.77 17.68
N CYS A 192 18.57 -15.01 17.42
CA CYS A 192 19.45 -14.49 18.45
C CYS A 192 19.41 -12.95 18.52
N HIS A 193 18.89 -12.44 19.63
CA HIS A 193 18.97 -11.02 19.99
C HIS A 193 20.33 -10.75 20.65
N LEU A 194 21.26 -10.14 19.91
CA LEU A 194 22.65 -10.00 20.36
C LEU A 194 22.79 -9.07 21.59
N GLU A 195 21.96 -8.03 21.69
CA GLU A 195 21.97 -7.11 22.84
C GLU A 195 21.51 -7.77 24.13
N ALA A 196 20.50 -8.63 24.04
CA ALA A 196 19.99 -9.40 25.16
C ALA A 196 20.89 -10.61 25.49
N SER A 197 21.84 -10.93 24.60
CA SER A 197 22.66 -12.14 24.64
C SER A 197 21.79 -13.40 24.80
N SER A 198 20.65 -13.44 24.13
CA SER A 198 19.68 -14.54 24.18
C SER A 198 19.38 -15.06 22.79
N CYS A 199 19.08 -16.36 22.71
CA CYS A 199 18.61 -16.98 21.49
C CYS A 199 17.39 -17.85 21.78
N ASP A 200 16.37 -17.71 20.94
CA ASP A 200 15.16 -18.52 20.99
C ASP A 200 15.28 -19.67 19.98
N PRO A 201 15.38 -20.92 20.45
CA PRO A 201 15.55 -22.06 19.57
C PRO A 201 14.22 -22.53 18.99
N ASP A 202 14.28 -22.96 17.74
CA ASP A 202 13.18 -23.62 17.05
C ASP A 202 13.64 -24.90 16.34
N GLN A 203 12.68 -25.70 15.89
CA GLN A 203 12.89 -26.94 15.13
C GLN A 203 12.33 -26.81 13.73
N ILE A 204 13.18 -27.09 12.75
CA ILE A 204 12.78 -27.08 11.34
C ILE A 204 12.08 -28.39 11.03
N ASP A 205 10.83 -28.28 10.57
CA ASP A 205 10.07 -29.42 10.09
C ASP A 205 10.55 -29.89 8.71
N GLY A 206 10.39 -31.19 8.44
CA GLY A 206 10.78 -31.81 7.17
C GLY A 206 12.06 -32.63 7.22
N GLY A 207 12.41 -33.23 6.08
CA GLY A 207 13.47 -34.26 5.99
C GLY A 207 14.85 -33.78 5.53
N GLY A 208 14.98 -32.51 5.12
CA GLY A 208 16.21 -31.96 4.53
C GLY A 208 17.27 -31.59 5.57
N ILE A 209 18.49 -31.35 5.08
CA ILE A 209 19.60 -30.82 5.87
C ILE A 209 19.75 -29.35 5.48
N PRO A 210 19.56 -28.41 6.40
CA PRO A 210 19.86 -27.00 6.13
C PRO A 210 21.34 -26.83 5.82
N VAL A 211 21.63 -26.06 4.77
CA VAL A 211 23.00 -25.79 4.31
C VAL A 211 23.31 -24.30 4.24
N ASP A 212 22.27 -23.45 4.16
CA ASP A 212 22.39 -22.01 4.11
C ASP A 212 21.07 -21.33 4.54
N LEU A 213 21.09 -20.03 4.83
CA LEU A 213 19.88 -19.24 5.06
C LEU A 213 20.03 -17.78 4.61
N ALA A 214 18.91 -17.09 4.42
CA ALA A 214 18.80 -15.65 4.21
C ALA A 214 17.63 -15.10 5.03
N ALA A 215 17.55 -13.78 5.21
CA ALA A 215 16.40 -13.12 5.83
C ALA A 215 16.04 -11.83 5.09
N GLY A 216 14.74 -11.52 5.00
CA GLY A 216 14.24 -10.31 4.36
C GLY A 216 12.71 -10.32 4.22
N ASP A 217 12.12 -9.13 4.16
CA ASP A 217 10.69 -8.87 3.95
C ASP A 217 10.24 -9.24 2.53
N ILE A 218 9.91 -10.51 2.32
CA ILE A 218 9.57 -11.05 1.00
C ILE A 218 8.08 -10.92 0.68
N ASP A 219 7.24 -10.59 1.68
CA ASP A 219 5.79 -10.43 1.51
C ASP A 219 5.29 -8.98 1.67
N GLY A 220 6.17 -8.07 2.11
CA GLY A 220 5.93 -6.64 2.22
C GLY A 220 5.17 -6.25 3.49
N ASP A 221 5.13 -7.10 4.53
CA ASP A 221 4.41 -6.81 5.76
C ASP A 221 5.24 -6.01 6.80
N GLY A 222 6.51 -5.75 6.48
CA GLY A 222 7.47 -5.01 7.30
C GLY A 222 8.18 -5.85 8.35
N PHE A 223 8.09 -7.19 8.29
CA PHE A 223 8.87 -8.13 9.08
C PHE A 223 9.74 -8.97 8.15
N ASP A 224 10.95 -9.32 8.59
CA ASP A 224 11.79 -10.20 7.79
C ASP A 224 11.40 -11.68 7.96
N GLU A 225 11.17 -12.36 6.84
CA GLU A 225 11.05 -13.81 6.82
C GLU A 225 12.42 -14.47 6.86
N VAL A 226 12.49 -15.71 7.35
CA VAL A 226 13.69 -16.54 7.24
C VAL A 226 13.55 -17.51 6.07
N ILE A 227 14.48 -17.46 5.12
CA ILE A 227 14.54 -18.37 3.98
C ILE A 227 15.65 -19.39 4.21
N LEU A 228 15.30 -20.67 4.28
CA LEU A 228 16.23 -21.78 4.49
C LEU A 228 16.50 -22.51 3.19
N LEU A 229 17.79 -22.69 2.87
CA LEU A 229 18.22 -23.62 1.83
C LEU A 229 18.44 -25.00 2.44
N MET A 230 17.67 -25.98 1.99
CA MET A 230 17.73 -27.37 2.45
C MET A 230 18.11 -28.34 1.33
N HIS A 231 18.99 -29.28 1.64
CA HIS A 231 19.29 -30.41 0.75
C HIS A 231 18.58 -31.68 1.21
N LEU A 232 17.80 -32.29 0.32
CA LEU A 232 17.11 -33.57 0.59
C LEU A 232 17.26 -34.50 -0.61
N ALA A 233 17.86 -35.66 -0.37
CA ALA A 233 18.05 -36.72 -1.36
C ALA A 233 18.83 -36.31 -2.65
N GLY A 234 19.61 -35.23 -2.58
CA GLY A 234 20.39 -34.70 -3.70
C GLY A 234 19.75 -33.49 -4.40
N ASP A 235 18.51 -33.15 -4.03
CA ASP A 235 17.82 -31.97 -4.54
C ASP A 235 17.93 -30.82 -3.52
N ALA A 236 17.82 -29.58 -4.00
CA ALA A 236 17.83 -28.37 -3.19
C ALA A 236 16.42 -27.79 -3.06
N TYR A 237 16.09 -27.26 -1.90
CA TYR A 237 14.78 -26.72 -1.60
C TYR A 237 14.91 -25.43 -0.83
N LEU A 238 14.04 -24.46 -1.14
CA LEU A 238 13.87 -23.27 -0.33
C LEU A 238 12.66 -23.45 0.58
N TYR A 239 12.78 -22.98 1.82
CA TYR A 239 11.76 -23.01 2.84
C TYR A 239 11.65 -21.64 3.47
N VAL A 240 10.49 -20.99 3.36
CA VAL A 240 10.21 -19.75 4.09
C VAL A 240 9.67 -20.09 5.46
N VAL A 241 10.17 -19.42 6.49
CA VAL A 241 9.70 -19.49 7.88
C VAL A 241 9.27 -18.09 8.29
N HIS A 242 8.02 -17.95 8.72
CA HIS A 242 7.50 -16.73 9.32
C HIS A 242 7.65 -16.85 10.84
N PRO A 243 8.63 -16.19 11.49
CA PRO A 243 8.94 -16.42 12.90
C PRO A 243 7.81 -16.03 13.86
N ARG A 244 6.95 -15.11 13.41
CA ARG A 244 5.76 -14.65 14.14
C ARG A 244 4.57 -15.59 13.99
N ALA A 245 4.53 -16.38 12.93
CA ALA A 245 3.53 -17.40 12.76
C ALA A 245 3.79 -18.52 13.77
N GLY A 246 2.76 -18.90 14.53
CA GLY A 246 2.89 -20.03 15.45
C GLY A 246 3.20 -21.32 14.68
N PRO A 247 3.80 -22.35 15.31
CA PRO A 247 4.14 -23.60 14.63
C PRO A 247 2.93 -24.39 14.09
N ASP A 248 1.71 -24.03 14.53
CA ASP A 248 0.45 -24.59 14.05
C ASP A 248 -0.13 -23.82 12.85
N ASP A 249 0.49 -22.71 12.43
CA ASP A 249 0.04 -21.89 11.31
C ASP A 249 0.37 -22.59 9.97
N PRO A 250 -0.62 -22.81 9.08
CA PRO A 250 -0.37 -23.42 7.79
C PRO A 250 0.60 -22.62 6.90
N ASP A 251 0.74 -21.32 7.12
CA ASP A 251 1.62 -20.44 6.35
C ASP A 251 3.05 -20.40 6.93
N HIS A 252 3.30 -21.10 8.03
CA HIS A 252 4.61 -21.16 8.68
C HIS A 252 5.70 -21.80 7.80
N PHE A 253 5.35 -22.61 6.79
CA PHE A 253 6.32 -23.19 5.86
C PHE A 253 5.83 -23.32 4.41
N THR A 254 6.54 -22.69 3.47
CA THR A 254 6.39 -22.98 2.04
C THR A 254 7.64 -23.60 1.44
N ARG A 255 7.49 -24.79 0.85
CA ARG A 255 8.57 -25.52 0.14
C ARG A 255 8.57 -25.21 -1.35
N ILE A 256 9.79 -25.07 -1.89
CA ILE A 256 10.04 -24.78 -3.30
C ILE A 256 11.10 -25.72 -3.82
N ASP A 257 10.83 -26.35 -4.96
CA ASP A 257 11.80 -27.22 -5.61
C ASP A 257 12.79 -26.35 -6.41
N THR A 258 14.08 -26.49 -6.12
CA THR A 258 15.17 -25.81 -6.85
C THR A 258 16.21 -26.83 -7.30
N ASP A 259 16.99 -26.50 -8.33
CA ASP A 259 17.99 -27.42 -8.88
C ASP A 259 19.40 -26.89 -8.59
N GLU A 260 20.16 -27.64 -7.78
CA GLU A 260 21.60 -27.45 -7.57
C GLU A 260 22.00 -26.09 -6.93
N VAL A 261 21.09 -25.50 -6.15
CA VAL A 261 21.37 -24.30 -5.35
C VAL A 261 22.24 -24.65 -4.14
N ARG A 262 23.22 -23.80 -3.83
CA ARG A 262 24.18 -23.98 -2.73
C ARG A 262 24.34 -22.78 -1.79
N ARG A 263 23.99 -21.59 -2.28
CA ARG A 263 23.92 -20.37 -1.48
C ARG A 263 22.66 -19.59 -1.82
N ILE A 264 22.16 -18.87 -0.84
CA ILE A 264 21.07 -17.91 -1.00
C ILE A 264 21.39 -16.61 -0.28
N THR A 265 20.85 -15.52 -0.81
CA THR A 265 20.70 -14.24 -0.12
C THR A 265 19.37 -13.64 -0.57
N THR A 266 19.06 -12.46 -0.09
CA THR A 266 17.85 -11.70 -0.34
C THR A 266 18.25 -10.33 -0.87
N GLY A 267 17.50 -9.80 -1.84
CA GLY A 267 17.73 -8.42 -2.27
C GLY A 267 16.58 -7.84 -3.09
N ASP A 268 16.45 -6.52 -3.05
CA ASP A 268 15.46 -5.71 -3.75
C ASP A 268 15.91 -5.44 -5.19
N ASP A 269 14.98 -5.59 -6.14
CA ASP A 269 15.21 -5.33 -7.56
C ASP A 269 14.66 -3.96 -8.02
N GLY A 270 14.35 -3.09 -7.06
CA GLY A 270 13.64 -1.82 -7.23
C GLY A 270 12.13 -1.98 -7.35
N SER A 271 11.60 -3.16 -7.03
CA SER A 271 10.16 -3.37 -6.87
C SER A 271 9.69 -3.07 -5.45
N GLY A 272 10.63 -2.96 -4.50
CA GLY A 272 10.35 -2.73 -3.10
C GLY A 272 9.91 -3.95 -2.31
N LEU A 273 9.85 -5.10 -2.98
CA LEU A 273 9.74 -6.40 -2.34
C LEU A 273 11.08 -7.11 -2.48
N VAL A 274 11.48 -7.80 -1.42
CA VAL A 274 12.70 -8.56 -1.43
C VAL A 274 12.53 -9.82 -2.29
N SER A 275 13.43 -10.04 -3.24
CA SER A 275 13.55 -11.28 -4.00
C SER A 275 14.57 -12.21 -3.37
N VAL A 276 14.42 -13.53 -3.56
CA VAL A 276 15.44 -14.51 -3.18
C VAL A 276 16.43 -14.70 -4.33
N ILE A 277 17.71 -14.51 -4.02
CA ILE A 277 18.82 -14.65 -4.94
C ILE A 277 19.54 -15.94 -4.61
N ALA A 278 19.67 -16.84 -5.58
CA ALA A 278 20.25 -18.16 -5.36
C ALA A 278 21.45 -18.41 -6.27
N LEU A 279 22.54 -18.89 -5.67
CA LEU A 279 23.72 -19.35 -6.39
C LEU A 279 23.59 -20.82 -6.74
N LYS A 280 23.60 -21.11 -8.04
CA LYS A 280 23.58 -22.45 -8.60
C LYS A 280 24.97 -22.87 -9.07
N ASP A 281 25.44 -24.01 -8.58
CA ASP A 281 26.62 -24.70 -9.12
C ASP A 281 26.18 -25.62 -10.27
N ARG A 282 26.67 -25.36 -11.48
CA ARG A 282 26.33 -26.19 -12.65
C ARG A 282 27.04 -27.54 -12.68
N GLY A 283 27.99 -27.78 -11.77
CA GLY A 283 28.67 -29.07 -11.60
C GLY A 283 29.38 -29.60 -12.84
N CYS A 284 29.62 -28.77 -13.87
CA CYS A 284 30.17 -29.26 -15.12
C CYS A 284 31.69 -29.46 -14.98
N PRO A 285 32.24 -30.58 -15.51
CA PRO A 285 33.68 -30.87 -15.47
C PRO A 285 34.55 -30.01 -16.41
N LEU A 286 34.02 -28.89 -16.90
CA LEU A 286 34.62 -27.95 -17.86
C LEU A 286 34.31 -26.53 -17.35
N PRO A 287 35.02 -25.48 -17.82
CA PRO A 287 34.73 -24.11 -17.40
C PRO A 287 33.31 -23.72 -17.86
N CYS A 288 32.34 -23.96 -17.00
CA CYS A 288 31.01 -23.41 -17.08
C CYS A 288 30.90 -22.44 -15.92
N ASP A 289 30.36 -21.27 -16.22
CA ASP A 289 30.17 -20.25 -15.22
C ASP A 289 29.05 -20.70 -14.25
N ASP A 290 29.22 -20.39 -12.97
CA ASP A 290 28.16 -20.49 -11.97
C ASP A 290 26.99 -19.57 -12.37
N GLU A 291 25.80 -19.80 -11.84
CA GLU A 291 24.62 -19.00 -12.17
C GLU A 291 23.98 -18.36 -10.94
N LEU A 292 23.55 -17.12 -11.09
CA LEU A 292 22.59 -16.49 -10.19
C LEU A 292 21.17 -16.74 -10.70
N GLN A 293 20.28 -17.07 -9.78
CA GLN A 293 18.86 -17.24 -10.02
C GLN A 293 18.09 -16.26 -9.15
N LEU A 294 17.02 -15.69 -9.69
CA LEU A 294 16.18 -14.71 -9.01
C LEU A 294 14.77 -15.26 -8.87
N TYR A 295 14.25 -15.28 -7.65
CA TYR A 295 12.95 -15.85 -7.31
C TYR A 295 12.08 -14.79 -6.63
N ASP A 296 10.84 -14.63 -7.11
CA ASP A 296 9.84 -13.77 -6.47
C ASP A 296 8.84 -14.62 -5.70
N LEU A 297 8.34 -14.10 -4.57
CA LEU A 297 7.17 -14.68 -3.91
C LEU A 297 5.91 -14.40 -4.75
N SER A 298 5.17 -15.45 -5.07
CA SER A 298 3.84 -15.35 -5.68
C SER A 298 2.79 -15.32 -4.58
N GLY A 299 1.73 -14.52 -4.73
CA GLY A 299 0.67 -14.34 -3.72
C GLY A 299 -0.14 -15.60 -3.34
N ALA A 300 0.23 -16.79 -3.82
CA ALA A 300 -0.27 -18.07 -3.31
C ALA A 300 0.75 -18.78 -2.39
N GLY A 301 1.75 -18.05 -1.89
CA GLY A 301 2.83 -18.54 -1.03
C GLY A 301 3.97 -19.27 -1.76
N GLY A 302 3.84 -19.58 -3.06
CA GLY A 302 4.92 -20.24 -3.82
C GLY A 302 5.89 -19.23 -4.43
N PHE A 303 7.12 -19.62 -4.80
CA PHE A 303 7.99 -18.72 -5.56
C PHE A 303 7.99 -19.05 -7.04
N THR A 304 8.22 -18.02 -7.85
CA THR A 304 8.41 -18.13 -9.28
C THR A 304 9.85 -17.77 -9.62
N LEU A 305 10.56 -18.70 -10.28
CA LEU A 305 11.85 -18.38 -10.87
C LEU A 305 11.64 -17.31 -11.97
N ARG A 306 12.11 -16.10 -11.71
CA ARG A 306 12.02 -14.97 -12.63
C ARG A 306 13.15 -14.98 -13.64
N HIS A 307 14.38 -15.13 -13.16
CA HIS A 307 15.57 -14.98 -13.99
C HIS A 307 16.68 -15.99 -13.66
N THR A 308 17.55 -16.25 -14.62
CA THR A 308 18.81 -16.98 -14.42
C THR A 308 19.89 -16.38 -15.31
N SER A 309 21.01 -15.98 -14.71
CA SER A 309 22.15 -15.37 -15.41
C SER A 309 23.45 -16.06 -15.04
N PRO A 310 24.34 -16.36 -16.01
CA PRO A 310 25.68 -16.85 -15.70
C PRO A 310 26.58 -15.74 -15.16
N ILE A 311 27.35 -16.04 -14.12
CA ILE A 311 28.39 -15.18 -13.57
C ILE A 311 29.61 -15.25 -14.50
N GLN A 312 29.58 -14.49 -15.59
CA GLN A 312 30.55 -14.59 -16.69
C GLN A 312 32.01 -14.65 -16.20
N GLY A 313 32.71 -15.73 -16.55
CA GLY A 313 34.13 -15.92 -16.23
C GLY A 313 34.42 -16.40 -14.81
N ARG A 314 33.42 -16.85 -14.04
CA ARG A 314 33.57 -17.40 -12.69
C ARG A 314 32.89 -18.77 -12.59
N SER A 315 33.64 -19.80 -12.20
CA SER A 315 33.14 -21.18 -12.08
C SER A 315 33.40 -21.81 -10.70
N GLU A 316 33.78 -20.97 -9.73
CA GLU A 316 34.12 -21.38 -8.35
C GLU A 316 33.75 -20.26 -7.39
N VAL A 317 32.55 -19.68 -7.54
CA VAL A 317 32.01 -18.78 -6.50
C VAL A 317 31.94 -19.59 -5.19
N GLU A 318 31.97 -19.01 -4.01
CA GLU A 318 31.85 -19.71 -2.73
C GLU A 318 30.69 -19.13 -1.92
N ASP A 319 30.49 -17.83 -2.07
CA ASP A 319 29.52 -17.06 -1.31
C ASP A 319 28.91 -15.93 -2.14
N ILE A 320 27.72 -15.53 -1.74
CA ILE A 320 27.00 -14.36 -2.26
C ILE A 320 26.41 -13.59 -1.09
N ASP A 321 26.29 -12.30 -1.25
CA ASP A 321 25.46 -11.47 -0.40
C ASP A 321 24.93 -10.27 -1.22
N ALA A 322 23.87 -9.62 -0.77
CA ALA A 322 23.27 -8.52 -1.49
C ALA A 322 22.93 -7.33 -0.58
N GLY A 323 22.93 -6.15 -1.19
CA GLY A 323 22.66 -4.86 -0.54
C GLY A 323 22.86 -3.72 -1.54
N ASP A 324 22.26 -2.56 -1.28
CA ASP A 324 22.34 -1.38 -2.14
C ASP A 324 23.69 -0.70 -1.94
N VAL A 325 24.64 -0.90 -2.87
CA VAL A 325 25.99 -0.34 -2.71
C VAL A 325 26.14 1.05 -3.33
N ASP A 326 25.18 1.49 -4.15
CA ASP A 326 25.28 2.76 -4.87
C ASP A 326 24.07 3.68 -4.82
N LEU A 327 23.15 3.39 -3.90
CA LEU A 327 22.07 4.26 -3.44
C LEU A 327 20.97 4.47 -4.47
N ASP A 328 20.80 3.56 -5.41
CA ASP A 328 19.76 3.66 -6.42
C ASP A 328 18.47 2.92 -6.03
N GLY A 329 18.41 2.37 -4.81
CA GLY A 329 17.28 1.62 -4.27
C GLY A 329 17.14 0.24 -4.89
N ILE A 330 18.18 -0.24 -5.58
CA ILE A 330 18.24 -1.56 -6.16
C ILE A 330 19.48 -2.25 -5.63
N ASP A 331 19.32 -3.44 -5.09
CA ASP A 331 20.44 -4.14 -4.51
C ASP A 331 21.41 -4.63 -5.59
N GLU A 332 22.69 -4.66 -5.22
CA GLU A 332 23.71 -5.39 -5.92
C GLU A 332 24.02 -6.70 -5.23
N VAL A 333 24.30 -7.74 -6.02
CA VAL A 333 24.83 -9.00 -5.51
C VAL A 333 26.34 -8.98 -5.58
N ALA A 334 26.98 -9.00 -4.41
CA ALA A 334 28.38 -9.33 -4.29
C ALA A 334 28.56 -10.85 -4.41
N THR A 335 29.52 -11.30 -5.21
CA THR A 335 29.93 -12.70 -5.25
C THR A 335 31.41 -12.81 -4.97
N VAL A 336 31.82 -13.82 -4.21
CA VAL A 336 33.23 -14.10 -3.94
C VAL A 336 33.56 -15.53 -4.31
N GLY A 337 34.68 -15.75 -5.00
CA GLY A 337 35.12 -17.06 -5.45
C GLY A 337 36.43 -17.53 -4.84
N ARG A 338 36.63 -18.85 -4.84
CA ARG A 338 37.86 -19.51 -4.34
C ARG A 338 39.12 -19.07 -5.10
N ASP A 339 38.95 -18.57 -6.32
CA ASP A 339 40.02 -17.98 -7.12
C ASP A 339 40.48 -16.60 -6.58
N GLY A 340 39.86 -16.10 -5.51
CA GLY A 340 40.07 -14.76 -4.95
C GLY A 340 39.33 -13.68 -5.73
N GLY A 341 38.43 -14.10 -6.61
CA GLY A 341 37.61 -13.21 -7.39
C GLY A 341 36.46 -12.60 -6.63
N ALA A 342 36.20 -11.32 -6.84
CA ALA A 342 34.93 -10.70 -6.47
C ALA A 342 34.22 -10.15 -7.72
N THR A 343 32.90 -10.19 -7.73
CA THR A 343 32.04 -9.49 -8.70
C THR A 343 30.94 -8.77 -7.97
N LEU A 344 30.43 -7.72 -8.59
CA LEU A 344 29.24 -6.99 -8.14
C LEU A 344 28.29 -6.89 -9.32
N GLU A 345 27.07 -7.41 -9.17
CA GLU A 345 26.06 -7.48 -10.22
C GLU A 345 24.74 -6.86 -9.73
N HIS A 346 24.25 -5.83 -10.43
CA HIS A 346 22.99 -5.14 -10.16
C HIS A 346 21.79 -6.06 -10.38
N VAL A 347 20.85 -6.10 -9.43
CA VAL A 347 19.63 -6.93 -9.46
C VAL A 347 18.51 -6.19 -10.20
N GLY A 348 18.45 -6.28 -11.52
CA GLY A 348 17.36 -5.66 -12.26
C GLY A 348 16.09 -6.52 -12.33
N VAL A 349 14.95 -5.87 -12.60
CA VAL A 349 13.68 -6.51 -13.01
C VAL A 349 13.87 -7.58 -14.10
N ASP A 350 14.75 -7.31 -15.06
CA ASP A 350 15.05 -8.19 -16.21
C ASP A 350 16.21 -9.17 -15.94
N GLY A 351 16.83 -9.15 -14.76
CA GLY A 351 17.95 -10.00 -14.37
C GLY A 351 19.21 -9.23 -13.93
N PHE A 352 20.34 -9.94 -13.89
CA PHE A 352 21.58 -9.43 -13.33
C PHE A 352 22.42 -8.67 -14.36
N THR A 353 22.87 -7.47 -14.01
CA THR A 353 23.78 -6.66 -14.82
C THR A 353 25.08 -6.41 -14.07
N ARG A 354 26.19 -6.97 -14.55
CA ARG A 354 27.51 -6.75 -13.93
C ARG A 354 27.89 -5.27 -13.93
N ARG A 355 28.10 -4.70 -12.73
CA ARG A 355 28.67 -3.36 -12.55
C ARG A 355 30.19 -3.40 -12.56
N SER A 356 30.77 -4.31 -11.77
CA SER A 356 32.22 -4.36 -11.59
C SER A 356 32.74 -5.78 -11.32
N GLN A 357 34.04 -5.95 -11.54
CA GLN A 357 34.75 -7.22 -11.31
C GLN A 357 36.18 -6.91 -10.90
N GLN A 358 36.66 -7.61 -9.86
CA GLN A 358 38.04 -7.47 -9.39
C GLN A 358 38.59 -8.82 -8.95
N ASP A 359 39.91 -8.96 -9.10
CA ASP A 359 40.64 -10.01 -8.42
C ASP A 359 41.21 -9.44 -7.13
N LEU A 360 40.72 -9.92 -6.00
CA LEU A 360 41.25 -9.57 -4.69
C LEU A 360 42.66 -10.15 -4.55
N ALA A 361 43.49 -9.52 -3.72
CA ALA A 361 44.88 -9.95 -3.58
C ALA A 361 44.93 -11.45 -3.19
N PRO A 362 45.72 -12.30 -3.88
CA PRO A 362 45.75 -13.75 -3.63
C PRO A 362 46.12 -14.16 -2.20
N SER A 363 46.68 -13.23 -1.41
CA SER A 363 47.00 -13.44 0.00
C SER A 363 45.77 -13.48 0.91
N VAL A 364 44.63 -12.96 0.46
CA VAL A 364 43.38 -12.95 1.22
C VAL A 364 42.56 -14.20 0.88
N ALA A 365 42.48 -14.60 -0.39
CA ALA A 365 41.66 -15.74 -0.85
C ALA A 365 40.32 -15.83 -0.09
N PRO A 366 39.51 -14.76 -0.15
CA PRO A 366 38.27 -14.71 0.60
C PRO A 366 37.30 -15.73 0.01
N ASP A 367 36.49 -16.28 0.90
CA ASP A 367 35.44 -17.24 0.56
C ASP A 367 34.16 -16.95 1.33
N ARG A 368 34.11 -15.82 2.05
CA ARG A 368 32.92 -15.24 2.66
C ARG A 368 32.80 -13.77 2.31
N VAL A 369 31.58 -13.33 2.07
CA VAL A 369 31.23 -11.92 1.81
C VAL A 369 30.02 -11.54 2.66
N ALA A 370 29.99 -10.32 3.15
CA ALA A 370 28.81 -9.71 3.73
C ALA A 370 28.78 -8.21 3.39
N LEU A 371 27.59 -7.63 3.25
CA LEU A 371 27.33 -6.21 3.04
C LEU A 371 26.71 -5.60 4.30
N ALA A 372 27.14 -4.39 4.67
CA ALA A 372 26.56 -3.60 5.75
C ALA A 372 27.09 -2.16 5.71
N ASP A 373 26.29 -1.19 6.15
CA ASP A 373 26.68 0.21 6.42
C ASP A 373 27.58 0.32 7.68
N HIS A 374 28.85 -0.07 7.53
CA HIS A 374 29.85 -0.17 8.57
C HIS A 374 30.24 1.16 9.19
N ASP A 375 30.25 2.26 8.43
CA ASP A 375 30.62 3.59 8.92
C ASP A 375 29.42 4.46 9.32
N GLY A 376 28.20 3.98 9.05
CA GLY A 376 26.94 4.48 9.57
C GLY A 376 26.54 5.77 8.90
N ASP A 377 26.74 5.82 7.58
CA ASP A 377 26.75 7.05 6.80
C ASP A 377 25.51 7.24 5.89
N ALA A 378 24.80 6.14 5.56
CA ALA A 378 23.50 5.85 6.14
C ALA A 378 22.47 7.00 6.24
N VAL A 379 21.81 7.43 5.14
CA VAL A 379 20.55 8.19 5.28
C VAL A 379 19.43 7.24 5.65
N GLN A 380 18.79 7.50 6.79
CA GLN A 380 17.82 6.58 7.37
C GLN A 380 16.57 7.34 7.84
N LEU A 381 15.40 6.72 7.71
CA LEU A 381 14.19 7.07 8.44
C LEU A 381 14.13 6.30 9.74
N ARG A 382 13.92 7.00 10.84
CA ARG A 382 13.62 6.38 12.14
C ARG A 382 12.26 6.80 12.62
N LEU A 383 11.41 5.83 12.97
CA LEU A 383 10.13 6.09 13.58
C LEU A 383 10.33 6.80 14.93
N ALA A 384 9.89 8.06 14.98
CA ALA A 384 9.96 8.90 16.16
C ALA A 384 8.68 8.80 16.99
N GLU A 385 7.51 8.82 16.35
CA GLU A 385 6.20 8.79 16.99
C GLU A 385 5.17 8.09 16.10
N GLY A 386 4.15 7.47 16.69
CA GLY A 386 3.04 6.84 15.97
C GLY A 386 2.68 5.46 16.53
N PRO A 387 1.57 4.88 16.09
CA PRO A 387 0.55 5.50 15.25
C PRO A 387 -0.30 6.52 16.02
N GLU A 388 -0.60 7.64 15.37
CA GLU A 388 -1.61 8.59 15.83
C GLU A 388 -2.84 8.52 14.94
N PRO A 389 -4.03 8.19 15.47
CA PRO A 389 -5.24 8.12 14.66
C PRO A 389 -5.62 9.53 14.17
N VAL A 390 -5.61 9.70 12.85
CA VAL A 390 -5.99 10.91 12.14
C VAL A 390 -7.33 10.74 11.47
N VAL A 391 -8.23 11.67 11.77
CA VAL A 391 -9.56 11.70 11.19
C VAL A 391 -9.53 12.42 9.85
N GLY A 392 -9.84 11.68 8.79
CA GLY A 392 -9.95 12.21 7.45
C GLY A 392 -11.04 13.25 7.24
N GLY A 393 -10.86 14.07 6.21
CA GLY A 393 -11.89 14.98 5.71
C GLY A 393 -13.12 14.22 5.23
N ILE A 394 -14.27 14.88 5.25
CA ILE A 394 -15.49 14.38 4.61
C ILE A 394 -15.47 14.88 3.17
N LEU A 395 -15.68 14.00 2.21
CA LEU A 395 -15.60 14.29 0.79
C LEU A 395 -16.93 14.00 0.11
N PRO A 396 -17.55 14.98 -0.59
CA PRO A 396 -18.65 14.69 -1.49
C PRO A 396 -18.12 13.92 -2.69
N LEU A 397 -18.74 12.79 -3.00
CA LEU A 397 -18.37 11.97 -4.15
C LEU A 397 -19.28 12.27 -5.33
N VAL A 398 -20.59 12.12 -5.11
CA VAL A 398 -21.61 12.26 -6.16
C VAL A 398 -22.85 12.95 -5.60
N VAL A 399 -23.32 13.96 -6.34
CA VAL A 399 -24.61 14.63 -6.15
C VAL A 399 -25.62 14.02 -7.12
N MET A 400 -26.65 13.40 -6.56
CA MET A 400 -27.75 12.75 -7.27
C MET A 400 -28.98 13.65 -7.24
N LEU A 401 -29.22 14.36 -8.33
CA LEU A 401 -30.48 15.08 -8.51
C LEU A 401 -31.56 14.09 -8.94
N LEU A 402 -32.82 14.34 -8.57
CA LEU A 402 -33.90 13.42 -8.92
C LEU A 402 -34.37 13.66 -10.35
N PRO A 403 -34.71 12.62 -11.13
CA PRO A 403 -35.21 12.80 -12.48
C PRO A 403 -36.54 13.57 -12.46
N PRO A 404 -36.77 14.42 -13.46
CA PRO A 404 -38.03 15.14 -13.58
C PRO A 404 -39.19 14.16 -13.72
N TYR A 405 -40.24 14.38 -12.95
CA TYR A 405 -41.55 13.72 -13.10
C TYR A 405 -42.64 14.74 -12.79
N SER A 406 -43.88 14.49 -13.22
CA SER A 406 -45.01 15.36 -12.89
C SER A 406 -45.76 14.82 -11.69
N GLN A 407 -45.77 15.54 -10.58
CA GLN A 407 -46.55 15.13 -9.41
C GLN A 407 -48.07 15.10 -9.70
N GLU A 408 -48.53 15.97 -10.60
CA GLU A 408 -49.94 16.06 -10.99
C GLU A 408 -50.33 14.96 -11.99
N HIS A 409 -49.45 14.63 -12.94
CA HIS A 409 -49.80 13.81 -14.10
C HIS A 409 -49.13 12.44 -14.14
N SER A 410 -48.11 12.14 -13.34
CA SER A 410 -47.43 10.84 -13.38
C SER A 410 -48.10 9.77 -12.52
N ALA A 411 -48.05 8.51 -12.96
CA ALA A 411 -48.60 7.36 -12.21
C ALA A 411 -47.76 6.93 -10.99
N GLY A 412 -46.57 7.50 -10.84
CA GLY A 412 -45.60 7.12 -9.83
C GLY A 412 -44.59 8.23 -9.57
N VAL A 413 -43.46 7.86 -8.99
CA VAL A 413 -42.36 8.78 -8.66
C VAL A 413 -41.10 8.35 -9.39
N SER A 414 -40.24 9.31 -9.74
CA SER A 414 -38.96 9.01 -10.34
C SER A 414 -37.99 8.39 -9.34
N ARG A 415 -37.00 7.66 -9.87
CA ARG A 415 -35.91 7.07 -9.09
C ARG A 415 -34.57 7.37 -9.75
N ILE A 416 -33.52 7.52 -8.96
CA ILE A 416 -32.14 7.61 -9.39
C ILE A 416 -31.32 6.58 -8.61
N GLY A 417 -30.31 6.00 -9.24
CA GLY A 417 -29.36 5.15 -8.55
C GLY A 417 -27.96 5.27 -9.12
N ILE A 418 -26.98 5.04 -8.24
CA ILE A 418 -25.57 4.89 -8.56
C ILE A 418 -25.05 3.58 -7.95
N GLY A 419 -24.12 2.93 -8.66
CA GLY A 419 -23.57 1.62 -8.29
C GLY A 419 -24.08 0.51 -9.23
N ASP A 420 -23.43 -0.65 -9.22
CA ASP A 420 -23.67 -1.68 -10.24
C ASP A 420 -24.89 -2.60 -9.96
N GLU A 421 -25.46 -3.14 -11.05
CA GLU A 421 -26.49 -4.18 -11.07
C GLU A 421 -25.96 -5.56 -11.51
N LEU A 422 -24.74 -5.66 -12.05
CA LEU A 422 -24.24 -6.87 -12.69
C LEU A 422 -23.26 -7.64 -11.78
N ALA A 423 -23.84 -8.54 -11.00
CA ALA A 423 -23.16 -9.51 -10.16
C ALA A 423 -22.35 -8.95 -8.96
N PRO A 424 -22.39 -9.61 -7.80
CA PRO A 424 -21.49 -9.28 -6.70
C PRO A 424 -20.05 -9.53 -7.15
N GLY A 425 -19.24 -8.47 -7.25
CA GLY A 425 -17.79 -8.55 -7.51
C GLY A 425 -17.25 -7.88 -8.77
N GLU A 426 -18.01 -7.03 -9.47
CA GLU A 426 -17.46 -6.12 -10.50
C GLU A 426 -17.65 -4.67 -10.04
N ASP A 427 -16.58 -3.87 -10.15
CA ASP A 427 -16.29 -2.71 -9.32
C ASP A 427 -17.32 -1.57 -9.36
N THR A 428 -17.47 -0.91 -8.21
CA THR A 428 -18.24 0.32 -7.98
C THR A 428 -17.33 1.55 -7.99
N LEU A 429 -17.87 2.74 -7.65
CA LEU A 429 -17.10 3.96 -7.51
C LEU A 429 -16.00 3.76 -6.44
N ARG A 430 -14.75 3.65 -6.86
CA ARG A 430 -13.64 3.26 -5.99
C ARG A 430 -12.82 4.46 -5.52
N LEU A 431 -12.92 4.78 -4.23
CA LEU A 431 -11.99 5.71 -3.61
C LEU A 431 -10.68 4.97 -3.33
N GLU A 432 -9.61 5.34 -4.03
CA GLU A 432 -8.28 4.77 -3.78
C GLU A 432 -7.58 5.69 -2.77
N LEU A 433 -7.32 5.16 -1.57
CA LEU A 433 -6.50 5.82 -0.56
C LEU A 433 -5.07 5.33 -0.76
N TYR A 434 -4.12 6.25 -0.88
CA TYR A 434 -2.70 5.93 -0.96
C TYR A 434 -2.02 6.47 0.29
N PRO A 435 -1.01 5.76 0.83
CA PRO A 435 -0.12 6.38 1.78
C PRO A 435 0.57 7.59 1.10
N ASP A 436 0.64 8.70 1.81
CA ASP A 436 1.22 9.95 1.32
C ASP A 436 2.34 10.39 2.26
N VAL A 437 3.42 10.90 1.68
CA VAL A 437 4.62 11.34 2.38
C VAL A 437 4.57 12.85 2.52
N GLY A 438 4.23 13.31 3.73
CA GLY A 438 4.27 14.72 4.07
C GLY A 438 5.70 15.19 4.30
N ALA A 439 6.32 15.77 3.28
CA ALA A 439 7.63 16.41 3.38
C ALA A 439 7.49 17.91 3.71
N PRO A 440 8.26 18.46 4.66
CA PRO A 440 8.32 19.90 4.88
C PRO A 440 8.93 20.63 3.67
N ASP A 441 8.56 21.90 3.49
CA ASP A 441 9.19 22.78 2.52
C ASP A 441 10.72 22.75 2.61
N GLY A 442 11.37 22.34 1.52
CA GLY A 442 12.82 22.30 1.42
C GLY A 442 13.44 20.91 1.50
N LEU A 443 12.62 19.84 1.57
CA LEU A 443 13.13 18.49 1.37
C LEU A 443 13.75 18.35 -0.03
N ASP A 444 14.88 17.67 -0.13
CA ASP A 444 15.51 17.32 -1.39
C ASP A 444 14.55 16.42 -2.19
N PRO A 445 14.26 16.77 -3.46
CA PRO A 445 13.33 16.00 -4.27
C PRO A 445 13.70 14.52 -4.41
N LEU A 446 14.99 14.18 -4.38
CA LEU A 446 15.46 12.79 -4.47
C LEU A 446 15.10 12.01 -3.21
N VAL A 447 15.30 12.62 -2.04
CA VAL A 447 14.92 12.02 -0.75
C VAL A 447 13.40 11.84 -0.68
N ALA A 448 12.63 12.84 -1.14
CA ALA A 448 11.17 12.73 -1.21
C ALA A 448 10.71 11.59 -2.12
N GLU A 449 11.36 11.42 -3.28
CA GLU A 449 11.08 10.37 -4.25
C GLU A 449 11.40 8.98 -3.68
N GLN A 450 12.56 8.81 -3.03
CA GLN A 450 12.96 7.57 -2.36
C GLN A 450 11.99 7.17 -1.25
N ILE A 451 11.62 8.12 -0.37
CA ILE A 451 10.65 7.84 0.70
C ILE A 451 9.30 7.43 0.09
N SER A 452 8.86 8.15 -0.95
CA SER A 452 7.58 7.86 -1.61
C SER A 452 7.58 6.48 -2.27
N ALA A 453 8.66 6.12 -2.96
CA ALA A 453 8.84 4.79 -3.53
C ALA A 453 8.74 3.72 -2.41
N ARG A 454 9.56 3.84 -1.37
CA ARG A 454 9.63 2.86 -0.28
C ARG A 454 8.31 2.69 0.48
N VAL A 455 7.59 3.78 0.70
CA VAL A 455 6.27 3.75 1.35
C VAL A 455 5.21 3.11 0.45
N LEU A 456 5.23 3.36 -0.85
CA LEU A 456 4.29 2.74 -1.80
C LEU A 456 4.56 1.25 -2.01
N GLU A 457 5.81 0.85 -1.86
CA GLU A 457 6.30 -0.51 -1.99
C GLU A 457 5.86 -1.41 -0.84
N THR A 458 6.21 -1.02 0.38
CA THR A 458 5.81 -1.70 1.63
C THR A 458 4.30 -1.66 1.85
N HIS A 459 3.61 -0.65 1.32
CA HIS A 459 2.17 -0.50 1.49
C HIS A 459 1.51 -0.43 0.13
N THR A 460 1.15 -1.60 -0.41
CA THR A 460 0.07 -1.74 -1.38
C THR A 460 -1.26 -1.42 -0.67
N GLY A 461 -1.43 -0.15 -0.30
CA GLY A 461 -2.40 0.28 0.70
C GLY A 461 -3.80 -0.26 0.43
N PRO A 462 -4.57 -0.56 1.49
CA PRO A 462 -5.92 -1.06 1.35
C PRO A 462 -6.72 -0.06 0.51
N ILE A 463 -7.13 -0.51 -0.66
CA ILE A 463 -8.12 0.20 -1.44
C ILE A 463 -9.39 0.18 -0.58
N VAL A 464 -9.74 1.34 -0.02
CA VAL A 464 -11.01 1.50 0.67
C VAL A 464 -12.10 1.61 -0.40
N GLU A 465 -12.56 0.44 -0.85
CA GLU A 465 -13.63 0.34 -1.82
C GLU A 465 -14.93 0.83 -1.21
N VAL A 466 -15.47 1.89 -1.82
CA VAL A 466 -16.79 2.39 -1.53
C VAL A 466 -17.80 1.52 -2.29
N ASP A 467 -18.11 0.34 -1.72
CA ASP A 467 -18.92 -0.72 -2.35
C ASP A 467 -20.45 -0.48 -2.27
N SER A 468 -20.88 0.70 -1.81
CA SER A 468 -22.30 0.95 -1.56
C SER A 468 -23.06 1.32 -2.84
N ARG A 469 -24.17 0.60 -3.07
CA ARG A 469 -25.19 0.99 -4.04
C ARG A 469 -26.17 1.96 -3.40
N TYR A 470 -26.37 3.10 -4.05
CA TYR A 470 -27.35 4.08 -3.62
C TYR A 470 -28.53 4.15 -4.58
N THR A 471 -29.73 4.23 -4.03
CA THR A 471 -30.96 4.47 -4.80
C THR A 471 -31.84 5.43 -4.04
N LEU A 472 -32.29 6.48 -4.72
CA LEU A 472 -33.17 7.50 -4.17
C LEU A 472 -34.46 7.56 -4.99
N SER A 473 -35.60 7.63 -4.30
CA SER A 473 -36.91 7.87 -4.91
C SER A 473 -37.39 9.28 -4.60
N ALA A 474 -38.11 9.89 -5.54
CA ALA A 474 -38.74 11.18 -5.31
C ALA A 474 -39.94 11.05 -4.36
N ASP A 475 -39.90 11.73 -3.22
CA ASP A 475 -40.99 11.81 -2.24
C ASP A 475 -41.01 13.21 -1.60
N PRO A 476 -41.52 14.22 -2.34
CA PRO A 476 -41.56 15.59 -1.86
C PRO A 476 -42.45 15.76 -0.61
N ARG A 477 -43.36 14.82 -0.32
CA ARG A 477 -44.20 14.88 0.88
C ARG A 477 -43.40 14.61 2.15
N SER A 478 -42.41 13.73 2.06
CA SER A 478 -41.55 13.37 3.20
C SER A 478 -40.35 14.31 3.33
N PHE A 479 -39.86 14.84 2.21
CA PHE A 479 -38.53 15.46 2.15
C PHE A 479 -38.52 16.90 1.65
N GLY A 480 -39.68 17.47 1.31
CA GLY A 480 -39.81 18.80 0.74
C GLY A 480 -39.65 18.82 -0.78
N ASP A 481 -39.94 19.96 -1.38
CA ASP A 481 -40.05 20.07 -2.84
C ASP A 481 -38.69 20.25 -3.54
N SER A 482 -37.59 20.42 -2.80
CA SER A 482 -36.25 20.67 -3.35
C SER A 482 -35.19 19.91 -2.56
N TYR A 483 -34.96 18.63 -2.90
CA TYR A 483 -33.88 17.83 -2.33
C TYR A 483 -33.19 16.94 -3.37
N GLY A 484 -32.02 16.43 -3.00
CA GLY A 484 -31.27 15.45 -3.75
C GLY A 484 -30.54 14.50 -2.79
N GLY A 485 -29.82 13.54 -3.35
CA GLY A 485 -28.90 12.68 -2.60
C GLY A 485 -27.46 13.16 -2.78
N ILE A 486 -26.64 13.04 -1.75
CA ILE A 486 -25.20 13.29 -1.81
C ILE A 486 -24.51 12.08 -1.19
N ALA A 487 -23.80 11.32 -2.02
CA ALA A 487 -22.88 10.30 -1.55
C ALA A 487 -21.64 10.99 -0.98
N LEU A 488 -21.33 10.70 0.27
CA LEU A 488 -20.16 11.19 0.99
C LEU A 488 -19.23 10.02 1.27
N ALA A 489 -17.93 10.26 1.28
CA ALA A 489 -16.96 9.36 1.89
C ALA A 489 -16.09 10.07 2.91
N TRP A 490 -15.49 9.29 3.79
CA TRP A 490 -14.45 9.73 4.70
C TRP A 490 -13.43 8.61 4.88
N GLY A 491 -12.19 8.97 5.16
CA GLY A 491 -11.13 8.03 5.52
C GLY A 491 -10.75 8.13 6.99
N CYS A 492 -10.18 7.06 7.51
CA CYS A 492 -9.46 7.01 8.77
C CYS A 492 -8.03 6.62 8.48
N PHE A 493 -7.11 7.24 9.21
CA PHE A 493 -5.70 7.04 8.97
C PHE A 493 -4.96 6.92 10.29
N ASP A 494 -3.81 6.27 10.25
CA ASP A 494 -2.79 6.36 11.26
C ASP A 494 -1.64 7.20 10.71
N ALA A 495 -1.22 8.20 11.45
CA ALA A 495 -0.06 9.00 11.14
C ALA A 495 1.16 8.50 11.92
N TYR A 496 2.28 8.38 11.22
CA TYR A 496 3.58 8.01 11.73
C TYR A 496 4.55 9.15 11.46
N ARG A 497 5.33 9.52 12.47
CA ARG A 497 6.37 10.54 12.35
C ARG A 497 7.71 9.84 12.26
N TYR A 498 8.45 10.14 11.22
CA TYR A 498 9.81 9.69 11.06
C TYR A 498 10.77 10.87 11.21
N GLU A 499 11.95 10.61 11.74
CA GLU A 499 13.08 11.53 11.77
C GLU A 499 14.11 11.04 10.74
N ILE A 500 14.51 11.91 9.82
CA ILE A 500 15.60 11.64 8.88
C ILE A 500 16.90 11.78 9.65
N SER A 501 17.71 10.73 9.65
CA SER A 501 19.10 10.75 10.09
C SER A 501 19.98 10.80 8.85
N ASP A 502 20.75 11.87 8.70
CA ASP A 502 21.74 12.05 7.62
C ASP A 502 23.09 12.42 8.26
N PRO A 503 23.83 11.42 8.78
CA PRO A 503 25.02 11.65 9.59
C PRO A 503 26.16 12.33 8.82
N LEU A 504 26.22 12.20 7.50
CA LEU A 504 27.17 12.94 6.66
C LEU A 504 26.73 14.36 6.32
N GLY A 505 25.45 14.68 6.52
CA GLY A 505 24.87 15.94 6.10
C GLY A 505 24.85 16.10 4.58
N GLY A 506 24.78 14.99 3.84
CA GLY A 506 24.75 14.96 2.38
C GLY A 506 23.49 15.62 1.82
N SER A 507 22.32 15.34 2.41
CA SER A 507 21.04 15.99 2.11
C SER A 507 20.89 17.30 2.89
N GLY A 508 21.51 17.40 4.06
CA GLY A 508 21.37 18.53 4.97
C GLY A 508 20.07 18.50 5.77
N GLU A 509 19.45 17.32 5.85
CA GLU A 509 18.13 17.10 6.45
C GLU A 509 18.16 16.38 7.79
N ASP A 510 19.34 16.14 8.34
CA ASP A 510 19.50 15.48 9.64
C ASP A 510 18.62 16.12 10.72
N GLY A 511 17.80 15.29 11.38
CA GLY A 511 16.80 15.67 12.37
C GLY A 511 15.49 16.22 11.80
N THR A 512 15.30 16.23 10.47
CA THR A 512 14.05 16.66 9.84
C THR A 512 12.98 15.62 10.09
N SER A 513 11.83 16.05 10.62
CA SER A 513 10.68 15.16 10.79
C SER A 513 9.79 15.17 9.55
N ILE A 514 9.42 13.98 9.09
CA ILE A 514 8.37 13.77 8.08
C ILE A 514 7.20 13.03 8.72
N ALA A 515 6.02 13.15 8.11
CA ALA A 515 4.84 12.39 8.53
C ALA A 515 4.38 11.52 7.37
N ILE A 516 4.20 10.22 7.62
CA ILE A 516 3.61 9.27 6.68
C ILE A 516 2.26 8.85 7.24
N VAL A 517 1.23 8.87 6.39
CA VAL A 517 -0.15 8.64 6.80
C VAL A 517 -0.70 7.40 6.10
N THR A 518 -1.08 6.36 6.85
CA THR A 518 -1.57 5.09 6.31
C THR A 518 -3.09 4.99 6.50
N PRO A 519 -3.87 4.64 5.46
CA PRO A 519 -5.32 4.45 5.61
C PRO A 519 -5.63 3.21 6.46
N THR A 520 -6.36 3.39 7.56
CA THR A 520 -6.81 2.31 8.45
C THR A 520 -8.30 2.03 8.37
N GLY A 521 -9.01 2.81 7.56
CA GLY A 521 -10.38 2.54 7.23
C GLY A 521 -11.05 3.76 6.62
N GLY A 522 -12.37 3.76 6.73
CA GLY A 522 -13.20 4.77 6.12
C GLY A 522 -14.58 4.22 5.91
N GLY A 523 -15.40 5.00 5.25
CA GLY A 523 -16.73 4.58 4.90
C GLY A 523 -17.38 5.58 3.97
N ASP A 524 -18.59 5.25 3.58
CA ASP A 524 -19.41 6.10 2.77
C ASP A 524 -20.86 6.12 3.27
N VAL A 525 -21.56 7.19 2.94
CA VAL A 525 -22.96 7.37 3.33
C VAL A 525 -23.70 8.21 2.31
N LEU A 526 -25.00 7.98 2.19
CA LEU A 526 -25.90 8.85 1.41
C LEU A 526 -26.64 9.83 2.31
N TYR A 527 -26.40 11.12 2.13
CA TYR A 527 -27.15 12.19 2.78
C TYR A 527 -28.17 12.84 1.85
N SER A 528 -29.22 13.42 2.44
CA SER A 528 -30.03 14.41 1.71
C SER A 528 -29.25 15.71 1.56
N THR A 529 -29.55 16.50 0.52
CA THR A 529 -28.98 17.85 0.35
C THR A 529 -29.23 18.75 1.55
N HIS A 530 -30.38 18.62 2.23
CA HIS A 530 -30.67 19.36 3.47
C HIS A 530 -29.74 19.00 4.62
N ARG A 531 -29.55 17.70 4.89
CA ARG A 531 -28.65 17.22 5.94
C ARG A 531 -27.20 17.61 5.64
N TYR A 532 -26.77 17.39 4.40
CA TYR A 532 -25.45 17.79 3.93
C TYR A 532 -25.20 19.29 4.06
N ASN A 533 -26.12 20.16 3.61
CA ASN A 533 -25.92 21.61 3.72
C ASN A 533 -25.84 22.06 5.19
N THR A 534 -26.57 21.40 6.08
CA THR A 534 -26.45 21.67 7.53
C THR A 534 -25.05 21.31 8.04
N LEU A 535 -24.52 20.15 7.61
CA LEU A 535 -23.14 19.76 7.90
C LEU A 535 -22.15 20.76 7.30
N ALA A 536 -22.31 21.15 6.04
CA ALA A 536 -21.42 22.07 5.34
C ALA A 536 -21.35 23.46 5.99
N HIS A 537 -22.49 23.99 6.43
CA HIS A 537 -22.53 25.24 7.20
C HIS A 537 -21.85 25.12 8.57
N THR A 538 -21.84 23.93 9.16
CA THR A 538 -21.24 23.67 10.48
C THR A 538 -19.73 23.44 10.37
N SER A 539 -19.28 22.64 9.40
CA SER A 539 -17.86 22.32 9.21
C SER A 539 -17.07 23.46 8.58
N ARG A 540 -17.72 24.26 7.72
CA ARG A 540 -17.11 25.27 6.84
C ARG A 540 -16.09 24.74 5.84
N THR A 541 -15.80 23.44 5.84
CA THR A 541 -14.84 22.79 4.93
C THR A 541 -15.52 22.21 3.69
N LEU A 542 -16.85 22.12 3.71
CA LEU A 542 -17.66 21.59 2.61
C LEU A 542 -18.42 22.72 1.90
N PRO A 543 -18.56 22.66 0.57
CA PRO A 543 -19.36 23.62 -0.19
C PRO A 543 -20.85 23.33 0.03
N PRO A 544 -21.70 24.33 0.28
CA PRO A 544 -23.15 24.12 0.23
C PRO A 544 -23.60 23.79 -1.21
N ILE A 545 -24.54 22.86 -1.33
CA ILE A 545 -25.14 22.42 -2.60
C ILE A 545 -26.60 22.88 -2.60
N GLU A 546 -26.86 24.01 -3.27
CA GLU A 546 -28.20 24.57 -3.43
C GLU A 546 -28.85 24.00 -4.71
N LEU A 547 -30.16 23.71 -4.63
CA LEU A 547 -30.92 23.15 -5.74
C LEU A 547 -31.98 24.16 -6.20
N ASP A 548 -31.91 24.53 -7.48
CA ASP A 548 -32.81 25.52 -8.10
C ASP A 548 -34.00 24.89 -8.86
N TYR A 549 -34.34 23.63 -8.58
CA TYR A 549 -35.50 22.96 -9.16
C TYR A 549 -36.49 22.46 -8.11
N THR A 550 -37.72 22.21 -8.58
CA THR A 550 -38.85 21.70 -7.79
C THR A 550 -39.18 20.29 -8.25
N ILE A 551 -38.99 19.32 -7.36
CA ILE A 551 -39.33 17.91 -7.56
C ILE A 551 -40.83 17.81 -7.83
N GLY A 552 -41.21 17.11 -8.90
CA GLY A 552 -42.61 16.99 -9.30
C GLY A 552 -43.07 18.08 -10.29
N ASP A 553 -42.23 19.08 -10.60
CA ASP A 553 -42.47 20.05 -11.68
C ASP A 553 -41.35 19.95 -12.73
N PRO A 554 -41.57 19.21 -13.85
CA PRO A 554 -40.59 19.10 -14.92
C PRO A 554 -40.17 20.45 -15.52
N SER A 555 -41.01 21.49 -15.43
CA SER A 555 -40.71 22.80 -15.99
C SER A 555 -39.76 23.64 -15.14
N SER A 556 -39.49 23.22 -13.90
CA SER A 556 -38.50 23.84 -13.02
C SER A 556 -37.05 23.42 -13.33
N TYR A 557 -36.86 22.37 -14.15
CA TYR A 557 -35.55 21.89 -14.55
C TYR A 557 -34.97 22.74 -15.69
N PRO A 558 -33.64 22.85 -15.79
CA PRO A 558 -33.02 23.66 -16.82
C PRO A 558 -33.28 23.08 -18.22
N SER A 559 -33.59 23.95 -19.19
CA SER A 559 -33.78 23.54 -20.59
C SER A 559 -32.47 23.34 -21.36
N THR A 560 -31.35 23.74 -20.76
CA THR A 560 -30.00 23.63 -21.33
C THR A 560 -29.03 23.09 -20.27
N PRO A 561 -28.00 22.31 -20.65
CA PRO A 561 -27.02 21.80 -19.70
C PRO A 561 -26.39 22.96 -18.91
N SER A 562 -26.52 22.91 -17.60
CA SER A 562 -25.98 23.93 -16.69
C SER A 562 -25.56 23.30 -15.36
N ARG A 563 -24.56 23.90 -14.73
CA ARG A 563 -24.10 23.57 -13.39
C ARG A 563 -25.18 23.88 -12.35
N LEU A 564 -24.95 23.47 -11.11
CA LEU A 564 -25.82 23.79 -9.97
C LEU A 564 -26.02 25.30 -9.77
N ASP A 565 -25.05 26.14 -10.16
CA ASP A 565 -25.14 27.60 -10.09
C ASP A 565 -25.76 28.25 -11.35
N GLY A 566 -26.26 27.44 -12.29
CA GLY A 566 -26.84 27.88 -13.56
C GLY A 566 -25.84 28.25 -14.65
N SER A 567 -24.53 28.21 -14.41
CA SER A 567 -23.52 28.44 -15.44
C SER A 567 -23.44 27.27 -16.44
N PRO A 568 -22.98 27.47 -17.69
CA PRO A 568 -22.85 26.38 -18.66
C PRO A 568 -21.82 25.32 -18.21
N ILE A 569 -22.10 24.04 -18.50
CA ILE A 569 -21.15 22.94 -18.28
C ILE A 569 -20.17 22.88 -19.47
N PRO A 570 -18.85 22.98 -19.25
CA PRO A 570 -17.86 22.76 -20.31
C PRO A 570 -17.89 21.32 -20.84
N ASP A 571 -17.69 21.12 -22.15
CA ASP A 571 -17.68 19.77 -22.75
C ASP A 571 -16.59 18.85 -22.15
N THR A 572 -15.48 19.44 -21.67
CA THR A 572 -14.38 18.71 -21.01
C THR A 572 -14.73 18.18 -19.64
N GLU A 573 -15.81 18.67 -19.03
CA GLU A 573 -16.26 18.23 -17.70
C GLU A 573 -17.45 17.28 -17.77
N LEU A 574 -18.03 17.07 -18.96
CA LEU A 574 -19.09 16.08 -19.18
C LEU A 574 -18.49 14.69 -19.22
N LEU A 575 -18.99 13.80 -18.35
CA LEU A 575 -18.64 12.38 -18.35
C LEU A 575 -19.17 11.70 -19.61
N PHE A 576 -20.36 12.12 -20.07
CA PHE A 576 -20.99 11.66 -21.31
C PHE A 576 -21.23 12.86 -22.22
N SER A 577 -20.45 12.96 -23.31
CA SER A 577 -20.52 14.10 -24.24
C SER A 577 -21.75 14.06 -25.15
N GLU A 578 -22.32 12.88 -25.41
CA GLU A 578 -23.51 12.68 -26.26
C GLU A 578 -24.62 11.91 -25.52
N PRO A 579 -25.19 12.49 -24.46
CA PRO A 579 -26.20 11.83 -23.65
C PRO A 579 -27.52 11.64 -24.42
N GLU A 580 -28.13 10.47 -24.26
CA GLU A 580 -29.41 10.14 -24.88
C GLU A 580 -30.55 11.04 -24.36
N THR A 581 -31.60 11.18 -25.16
CA THR A 581 -32.81 11.91 -24.77
C THR A 581 -33.98 10.94 -24.72
N TYR A 582 -34.64 10.91 -23.57
CA TYR A 582 -35.76 10.05 -23.25
C TYR A 582 -37.06 10.85 -23.26
N GLU A 583 -38.14 10.28 -23.80
CA GLU A 583 -39.46 10.90 -23.81
C GLU A 583 -40.33 10.25 -22.74
N ALA A 584 -40.96 11.04 -21.87
CA ALA A 584 -41.93 10.50 -20.90
C ALA A 584 -43.12 9.90 -21.66
N LEU A 585 -43.43 8.62 -21.42
CA LEU A 585 -44.41 7.87 -22.20
C LEU A 585 -45.83 7.97 -21.61
N ALA A 586 -46.84 7.83 -22.48
CA ALA A 586 -48.24 7.72 -22.07
C ALA A 586 -48.54 6.42 -21.30
N SER A 587 -47.73 5.38 -21.54
CA SER A 587 -47.81 4.08 -20.88
C SER A 587 -46.43 3.45 -20.75
N GLY A 588 -46.11 2.92 -19.58
CA GLY A 588 -44.83 2.32 -19.24
C GLY A 588 -43.82 3.29 -18.62
N GLU A 589 -42.94 2.73 -17.81
CA GLU A 589 -41.81 3.44 -17.20
C GLU A 589 -40.65 3.55 -18.19
N VAL A 590 -39.99 4.70 -18.24
CA VAL A 590 -38.76 4.88 -19.00
C VAL A 590 -37.60 4.77 -18.04
N SER A 591 -36.65 3.90 -18.36
CA SER A 591 -35.42 3.73 -17.59
C SER A 591 -34.22 3.97 -18.49
N TRP A 592 -33.15 4.51 -17.91
CA TRP A 592 -31.86 4.63 -18.56
C TRP A 592 -30.75 4.13 -17.65
N ARG A 593 -29.64 3.81 -18.29
CA ARG A 593 -28.43 3.31 -17.65
C ARG A 593 -27.23 3.82 -18.45
N ASP A 594 -26.51 4.78 -17.89
CA ASP A 594 -25.25 5.26 -18.43
C ASP A 594 -24.11 4.55 -17.69
N VAL A 595 -23.17 3.97 -18.43
CA VAL A 595 -22.06 3.17 -17.88
C VAL A 595 -20.75 3.80 -18.29
N VAL A 596 -19.88 4.09 -17.32
CA VAL A 596 -18.46 4.36 -17.54
C VAL A 596 -17.74 3.01 -17.56
N GLY A 597 -16.91 2.74 -18.57
CA GLY A 597 -16.24 1.45 -18.82
C GLY A 597 -15.02 1.60 -19.74
N ASP A 598 -14.24 0.51 -19.90
CA ASP A 598 -13.01 0.33 -20.71
C ASP A 598 -13.01 0.80 -22.19
N VAL A 599 -14.07 1.44 -22.64
CA VAL A 599 -14.01 2.20 -23.89
C VAL A 599 -13.11 3.41 -23.63
N PRO A 600 -12.18 3.78 -24.53
CA PRO A 600 -11.39 5.00 -24.38
C PRO A 600 -12.35 6.19 -24.42
N SER A 601 -12.85 6.56 -23.24
CA SER A 601 -13.48 7.83 -23.00
C SER A 601 -12.41 8.89 -23.27
N ASN A 602 -12.82 10.08 -23.72
CA ASN A 602 -11.88 11.19 -23.96
C ASN A 602 -11.26 11.74 -22.65
N LEU A 603 -11.41 11.02 -21.54
CA LEU A 603 -10.82 11.30 -20.25
C LEU A 603 -9.39 10.74 -20.25
N GLU A 604 -8.42 11.60 -20.50
CA GLU A 604 -7.18 11.50 -19.73
C GLU A 604 -7.61 11.41 -18.26
N LEU A 605 -7.14 10.39 -17.54
CA LEU A 605 -7.41 10.19 -16.11
C LEU A 605 -7.40 11.56 -15.42
N LEU A 606 -8.58 12.05 -15.05
CA LEU A 606 -8.68 13.34 -14.42
C LEU A 606 -8.43 13.13 -12.93
N GLU A 607 -7.17 12.91 -12.60
CA GLU A 607 -6.67 12.88 -11.24
C GLU A 607 -6.93 14.25 -10.64
N THR A 608 -7.96 14.34 -9.81
CA THR A 608 -8.16 15.52 -8.99
C THR A 608 -7.55 15.17 -7.64
N PRO A 609 -6.35 15.67 -7.30
CA PRO A 609 -5.87 15.58 -5.93
C PRO A 609 -6.93 16.26 -5.07
N ILE A 610 -7.62 15.48 -4.24
CA ILE A 610 -8.59 16.05 -3.32
C ILE A 610 -7.78 16.49 -2.13
N ALA A 611 -7.59 17.81 -2.02
CA ALA A 611 -7.13 18.40 -0.78
C ALA A 611 -8.21 18.14 0.26
N ALA A 612 -8.02 17.15 1.15
CA ALA A 612 -8.92 17.01 2.27
C ALA A 612 -8.84 18.30 3.09
N ALA A 613 -9.94 19.05 3.07
CA ALA A 613 -10.11 20.28 3.81
C ALA A 613 -10.14 20.00 5.33
N ALA A 614 -8.95 19.76 5.87
CA ALA A 614 -8.60 19.88 7.26
C ALA A 614 -7.13 20.27 7.26
N ALA A 615 -6.81 21.54 7.54
CA ALA A 615 -5.50 21.89 8.05
C ALA A 615 -5.24 21.01 9.27
N LEU A 616 -4.45 19.96 9.07
CA LEU A 616 -4.15 18.98 10.09
C LEU A 616 -2.95 19.53 10.85
N GLU A 617 -3.19 20.09 12.03
CA GLU A 617 -2.10 20.56 12.89
C GLU A 617 -1.69 19.41 13.81
N VAL A 618 -0.77 18.55 13.34
CA VAL A 618 -0.16 17.52 14.18
C VAL A 618 1.02 18.17 14.91
N TYR A 619 0.81 18.47 16.20
CA TYR A 619 1.78 19.08 17.12
C TYR A 619 2.36 20.45 16.71
N GLY A 620 1.57 21.30 16.03
CA GLY A 620 1.99 22.66 15.68
C GLY A 620 2.73 22.77 14.35
N LEU A 621 2.90 21.65 13.64
CA LEU A 621 3.23 21.64 12.21
C LEU A 621 1.92 21.69 11.43
N PRO A 622 1.67 22.75 10.64
CA PRO A 622 0.53 22.77 9.74
C PRO A 622 0.79 21.76 8.62
N ILE A 623 0.10 20.63 8.64
CA ILE A 623 -0.02 19.74 7.48
C ILE A 623 -1.13 20.37 6.63
N ASP A 624 -0.71 21.23 5.70
CA ASP A 624 -1.61 21.83 4.73
C ASP A 624 -1.88 20.81 3.63
N LEU A 625 -2.97 20.05 3.79
CA LEU A 625 -3.47 19.16 2.75
C LEU A 625 -3.98 19.96 1.52
N GLY A 626 -4.00 21.30 1.58
CA GLY A 626 -4.33 22.23 0.51
C GLY A 626 -3.10 22.72 -0.23
N GLY A 627 -2.93 22.24 -1.46
CA GLY A 627 -1.81 22.59 -2.34
C GLY A 627 -1.47 24.09 -2.37
N ARG A 628 -0.28 24.40 -1.85
CA ARG A 628 0.61 25.43 -2.38
C ARG A 628 2.10 25.14 -2.17
N ASP A 629 2.44 24.29 -1.18
CA ASP A 629 3.81 24.11 -0.70
C ASP A 629 4.13 22.62 -0.37
N GLY A 630 3.96 21.70 -1.33
CA GLY A 630 4.63 20.38 -1.31
C GLY A 630 3.88 19.15 -0.76
N LEU A 631 2.69 19.28 -0.17
CA LEU A 631 1.85 18.14 0.22
C LEU A 631 0.93 17.69 -0.94
N VAL A 632 1.03 16.43 -1.38
CA VAL A 632 0.22 15.87 -2.49
C VAL A 632 -0.73 14.78 -1.98
N GLY A 633 -1.82 15.20 -1.35
CA GLY A 633 -3.13 14.54 -1.30
C GLY A 633 -3.19 13.03 -0.98
N GLY A 634 -3.40 12.69 0.30
CA GLY A 634 -3.79 11.34 0.78
C GLY A 634 -5.15 10.79 0.30
N TYR A 635 -5.75 11.35 -0.74
CA TYR A 635 -6.99 10.85 -1.35
C TYR A 635 -6.94 10.96 -2.87
N ARG A 636 -7.12 9.83 -3.56
CA ARG A 636 -7.40 9.81 -4.99
C ARG A 636 -8.84 9.32 -5.22
N LEU A 637 -9.72 10.22 -5.61
CA LEU A 637 -11.04 9.81 -6.09
C LEU A 637 -10.92 9.31 -7.52
N ARG A 638 -11.03 8.00 -7.69
CA ARG A 638 -11.16 7.37 -9.01
C ARG A 638 -12.62 6.98 -9.22
N ILE A 639 -13.19 7.28 -10.38
CA ILE A 639 -14.39 6.54 -10.79
C ILE A 639 -13.86 5.16 -11.17
N GLY A 640 -14.38 4.11 -10.54
CA GLY A 640 -13.95 2.73 -10.82
C GLY A 640 -14.05 2.37 -12.30
N GLU A 641 -13.46 1.24 -12.69
CA GLU A 641 -13.49 0.76 -14.09
C GLU A 641 -14.93 0.64 -14.60
N HIS A 642 -15.88 0.39 -13.70
CA HIS A 642 -17.30 0.40 -13.98
C HIS A 642 -18.06 1.33 -13.03
N ALA A 643 -18.71 2.36 -13.57
CA ALA A 643 -19.67 3.16 -12.79
C ALA A 643 -20.98 3.28 -13.54
N VAL A 644 -22.07 2.94 -12.86
CA VAL A 644 -23.41 2.97 -13.42
C VAL A 644 -24.19 4.14 -12.83
N PHE A 645 -24.67 5.00 -13.71
CA PHE A 645 -25.65 6.04 -13.40
C PHE A 645 -26.98 5.60 -14.00
N SER A 646 -28.02 5.54 -13.18
CA SER A 646 -29.32 5.03 -13.63
C SER A 646 -30.45 5.88 -13.10
N GLY A 647 -31.59 5.80 -13.76
CA GLY A 647 -32.81 6.30 -13.18
C GLY A 647 -34.03 5.93 -13.99
N THR A 648 -35.19 6.31 -13.45
CA THR A 648 -36.47 6.00 -14.04
C THR A 648 -37.44 7.17 -13.97
N ILE A 649 -38.25 7.32 -15.03
CA ILE A 649 -39.32 8.29 -15.17
C ILE A 649 -40.64 7.51 -15.27
N PRO A 650 -41.61 7.76 -14.38
CA PRO A 650 -42.91 7.10 -14.43
C PRO A 650 -43.73 7.54 -15.66
N GLU A 651 -44.68 6.70 -16.08
CA GLU A 651 -45.62 7.04 -17.15
C GLU A 651 -46.46 8.28 -16.80
N LEU A 652 -46.94 8.96 -17.85
CA LEU A 652 -47.92 10.05 -17.80
C LEU A 652 -49.25 9.53 -18.35
N PRO A 653 -50.13 8.93 -17.53
CA PRO A 653 -51.36 8.33 -18.02
C PRO A 653 -52.25 9.38 -18.69
N ASP A 654 -52.79 9.01 -19.84
CA ASP A 654 -53.86 9.76 -20.49
C ASP A 654 -55.19 9.42 -19.79
N ASP A 655 -56.01 10.41 -19.42
CA ASP A 655 -57.35 10.15 -18.89
C ASP A 655 -58.31 9.97 -20.08
N PRO A 656 -58.77 8.75 -20.40
CA PRO A 656 -59.64 8.54 -21.55
C PRO A 656 -61.01 9.24 -21.40
N ALA A 657 -61.35 9.74 -20.20
CA ALA A 657 -62.57 10.50 -19.94
C ALA A 657 -62.44 12.01 -20.24
N SER A 658 -61.23 12.52 -20.40
CA SER A 658 -61.01 13.92 -20.73
C SER A 658 -61.22 14.18 -22.22
N SER A 659 -61.52 15.42 -22.58
CA SER A 659 -61.62 15.84 -23.99
C SER A 659 -60.29 16.34 -24.56
N GLN A 660 -59.25 16.43 -23.73
CA GLN A 660 -57.94 16.96 -24.07
C GLN A 660 -56.92 15.86 -23.80
N ASP A 661 -56.11 15.49 -24.78
CA ASP A 661 -55.02 14.53 -24.61
C ASP A 661 -54.00 15.11 -23.60
N GLU A 662 -54.13 14.71 -22.31
CA GLU A 662 -53.30 15.21 -21.21
C GLU A 662 -51.83 14.87 -21.46
N HIS A 663 -51.58 13.69 -22.05
CA HIS A 663 -50.25 13.28 -22.42
C HIS A 663 -49.61 14.26 -23.40
N THR A 664 -50.32 14.70 -24.44
CA THR A 664 -49.82 15.69 -25.41
C THR A 664 -49.54 17.05 -24.76
N GLN A 665 -50.28 17.43 -23.73
CA GLN A 665 -50.08 18.71 -23.05
C GLN A 665 -48.94 18.70 -22.03
N SER A 666 -48.73 17.54 -21.40
CA SER A 666 -47.77 17.34 -20.32
C SER A 666 -46.54 16.54 -20.76
N ARG A 667 -46.40 16.28 -22.06
CA ARG A 667 -45.23 15.63 -22.65
C ARG A 667 -43.98 16.47 -22.41
N TYR A 668 -42.90 15.79 -22.03
CA TYR A 668 -41.57 16.36 -21.94
C TYR A 668 -40.53 15.31 -22.32
N THR A 669 -39.35 15.79 -22.67
CA THR A 669 -38.16 14.99 -22.89
C THR A 669 -37.14 15.28 -21.80
N VAL A 670 -36.36 14.28 -21.44
CA VAL A 670 -35.37 14.31 -20.37
C VAL A 670 -34.06 13.82 -20.94
N SER A 671 -32.97 14.49 -20.62
CA SER A 671 -31.65 14.03 -21.01
C SER A 671 -30.73 14.09 -19.77
N PRO A 672 -30.26 12.93 -19.25
CA PRO A 672 -29.38 12.89 -18.09
C PRO A 672 -28.02 13.52 -18.43
N ARG A 673 -27.42 14.23 -17.47
CA ARG A 673 -26.11 14.85 -17.60
C ARG A 673 -25.29 14.47 -16.38
N VAL A 674 -24.11 13.92 -16.59
CA VAL A 674 -23.13 13.70 -15.53
C VAL A 674 -21.92 14.56 -15.82
N TYR A 675 -21.53 15.41 -14.86
CA TYR A 675 -20.39 16.31 -15.01
C TYR A 675 -19.62 16.47 -13.71
N GLN A 676 -18.36 16.91 -13.82
CA GLN A 676 -17.52 17.19 -12.67
C GLN A 676 -17.73 18.63 -12.18
N GLN A 677 -17.93 18.80 -10.87
CA GLN A 677 -18.01 20.09 -10.20
C GLN A 677 -16.81 20.27 -9.29
N THR A 678 -16.03 21.32 -9.51
CA THR A 678 -14.94 21.72 -8.62
C THR A 678 -15.43 22.71 -7.56
N TYR A 679 -14.78 22.71 -6.41
CA TYR A 679 -15.00 23.67 -5.33
C TYR A 679 -13.68 24.05 -4.67
N SER A 680 -13.68 25.16 -3.95
CA SER A 680 -12.61 25.53 -3.04
C SER A 680 -13.22 25.85 -1.68
N ASP A 681 -12.63 25.32 -0.62
CA ASP A 681 -13.04 25.65 0.73
C ASP A 681 -12.54 27.06 1.15
N PRO A 682 -12.92 27.57 2.33
CA PRO A 682 -12.45 28.87 2.82
C PRO A 682 -10.94 28.94 3.09
N GLN A 683 -10.26 27.80 3.18
CA GLN A 683 -8.81 27.69 3.38
C GLN A 683 -8.07 27.71 2.03
N GLY A 684 -8.79 27.55 0.92
CA GLY A 684 -8.25 27.50 -0.43
C GLY A 684 -7.97 26.09 -0.92
N ALA A 685 -8.29 25.06 -0.12
CA ALA A 685 -8.20 23.66 -0.49
C ALA A 685 -9.23 23.38 -1.60
N GLY A 686 -8.75 22.89 -2.74
CA GLY A 686 -9.58 22.51 -3.87
C GLY A 686 -10.09 21.07 -3.77
N GLY A 687 -11.31 20.83 -4.23
CA GLY A 687 -11.85 19.49 -4.38
C GLY A 687 -12.78 19.39 -5.59
N ALA A 688 -13.16 18.17 -5.95
CA ALA A 688 -14.17 17.94 -6.98
C ALA A 688 -15.12 16.81 -6.58
N TYR A 689 -16.33 16.87 -7.13
CA TYR A 689 -17.35 15.82 -7.01
C TYR A 689 -18.15 15.72 -8.31
N TRP A 690 -18.80 14.59 -8.55
CA TRP A 690 -19.64 14.41 -9.73
C TRP A 690 -21.07 14.85 -9.46
N VAL A 691 -21.74 15.37 -10.48
CA VAL A 691 -23.14 15.78 -10.40
C VAL A 691 -23.93 15.09 -11.49
N MET A 692 -24.93 14.31 -11.11
CA MET A 692 -25.94 13.77 -12.01
C MET A 692 -27.16 14.70 -11.99
N THR A 693 -27.37 15.42 -13.10
CA THR A 693 -28.47 16.36 -13.32
C THR A 693 -29.27 16.01 -14.59
N TYR A 694 -30.29 16.79 -14.90
CA TYR A 694 -31.16 16.57 -16.06
C TYR A 694 -31.46 17.87 -16.78
N THR A 695 -31.54 17.79 -18.11
CA THR A 695 -32.14 18.84 -18.91
C THR A 695 -33.52 18.42 -19.38
N VAL A 696 -34.48 19.36 -19.36
CA VAL A 696 -35.86 19.09 -19.78
C VAL A 696 -36.21 19.89 -21.04
N GLY A 697 -36.64 19.18 -22.09
CA GLY A 697 -37.23 19.76 -23.29
C GLY A 697 -38.76 19.62 -23.28
N LYS A 698 -39.47 20.69 -23.68
CA LYS A 698 -40.93 20.66 -23.90
C LYS A 698 -41.28 20.30 -25.33
#